data_AF-A0A803XMS1-F1
#
_entry.id   AF-A0A803XMS1-F1
#
_cell.length_a   1.000
_cell.length_b   1.000
_cell.length_c   1.000
_cell.angle_alpha   90.00
_cell.angle_beta   90.00
_cell.angle_gamma   90.00
#
_symmetry.space_group_name_H-M   'P 1'
#
loop_
_entity.id
_entity.type
_entity.pdbx_description
1 polymer ?
#
loop_
_entity_poly.entity_id
_entity_poly.type
_entity_poly.pdbx_seq_one_letter_code
_entity_poly.pdbx_strand_id
1 'polypeptide(L)'
;TMLTTISMSAIATNGVVPAGGSYFMISRSLGPEFGGAVGLCFYLGTTFAGAMYILGAIEILLTYIVPQAAIFYPSGAHDASSAMLNNMRVYGTVFLILMAVVVFVGVKYVNKFASLFLACVVISILSIYAGAIKSIFDPPEFPICMLGNRTLIRDQFDVCAKTIIKDNITVASKLWENFCHNTNLTTENCDEYFLLNNVTEIAGIPGAASGILKDNLWSNYLEKGEILEKAHHPSVDVAGQKSNFHLYVLSDISTSFMVLVGIFFPSVTGIMAGSNRSGDLKDAQKSIPVGTILAIVTTSLVYFSCVLLFGACIEGVVLRDKYGDAVNKNLVVGTLSWPSPWVIVIGSFFSTCGAGLQSLTGAPRLLQAIAKDNIIPFLWVFGHGKANGEPTWALLLTALIAELGILIASLDMVAPILSMFFLMCYLFVNLACAVQTLLRTPNWRPRFKYYHWALSFLGMSICLALMFISSWYYALVAMLIAGMIYKYIEYQGAEKEWGDGIRGLSLSAARYALLRLEEGPPHTKNWRPQLLVLLKLDEDLHVKYPRLLTFASQLKAGKGLTIIGSVIQGNFLETYGEAQAAEQTIKNMMDIEKVKGFCQVVVANKVREGIAHLIQSCGLGGMKHNTVVLGWPYGWRQSEDPRSWKTFIGEF
;
A
#
# COMPACT_ATOMS: atom_id res chain seq x y z
N THR A 1 -3.75 8.69 3.14
CA THR A 1 -4.07 7.89 4.35
C THR A 1 -5.46 8.21 4.88
N MET A 2 -5.82 9.47 5.16
CA MET A 2 -7.18 9.84 5.61
C MET A 2 -8.27 9.38 4.64
N LEU A 3 -8.14 9.71 3.34
CA LEU A 3 -9.09 9.26 2.30
C LEU A 3 -9.20 7.73 2.24
N THR A 4 -8.06 7.02 2.28
CA THR A 4 -8.03 5.56 2.34
C THR A 4 -8.73 4.99 3.57
N THR A 5 -8.71 5.72 4.68
CA THR A 5 -9.39 5.31 5.93
C THR A 5 -10.90 5.47 5.82
N ILE A 6 -11.38 6.46 5.05
CA ILE A 6 -12.81 6.58 4.70
C ILE A 6 -13.22 5.37 3.84
N SER A 7 -12.42 4.98 2.85
CA SER A 7 -12.66 3.78 2.04
C SER A 7 -12.61 2.51 2.88
N MET A 8 -11.68 2.39 3.82
CA MET A 8 -11.59 1.26 4.76
C MET A 8 -12.78 1.21 5.72
N SER A 9 -13.27 2.37 6.16
CA SER A 9 -14.50 2.48 6.97
C SER A 9 -15.75 2.02 6.20
N ALA A 10 -15.81 2.28 4.89
CA ALA A 10 -16.85 1.74 4.03
C ALA A 10 -16.78 0.21 3.93
N ILE A 11 -15.57 -0.35 3.79
CA ILE A 11 -15.33 -1.81 3.81
C ILE A 11 -15.78 -2.41 5.16
N ALA A 12 -15.39 -1.82 6.28
CA ALA A 12 -15.71 -2.31 7.62
C ALA A 12 -17.21 -2.23 7.96
N THR A 13 -17.97 -1.38 7.28
CA THR A 13 -19.43 -1.25 7.47
C THR A 13 -20.24 -2.02 6.43
N ASN A 14 -19.58 -2.64 5.44
CA ASN A 14 -20.19 -3.49 4.43
C ASN A 14 -20.33 -4.92 4.96
N GLY A 15 -21.56 -5.37 5.21
CA GLY A 15 -21.83 -6.71 5.74
C GLY A 15 -21.34 -6.92 7.17
N VAL A 16 -21.23 -8.19 7.58
CA VAL A 16 -20.74 -8.59 8.91
C VAL A 16 -19.22 -8.64 8.89
N VAL A 17 -18.57 -7.99 9.85
CA VAL A 17 -17.11 -7.98 9.93
C VAL A 17 -16.62 -9.34 10.43
N PRO A 18 -15.86 -10.10 9.63
CA PRO A 18 -15.36 -11.39 10.07
C PRO A 18 -14.25 -11.25 11.13
N ALA A 19 -14.19 -12.22 12.04
CA ALA A 19 -13.04 -12.41 12.92
C ALA A 19 -11.86 -12.94 12.07
N GLY A 20 -10.79 -12.15 11.95
CA GLY A 20 -9.65 -12.51 11.11
C GLY A 20 -8.67 -11.38 10.78
N GLY A 21 -9.01 -10.13 11.12
CA GLY A 21 -8.13 -8.99 10.88
C GLY A 21 -8.43 -8.27 9.56
N SER A 22 -7.50 -7.41 9.15
CA SER A 22 -7.62 -6.55 7.96
C SER A 22 -7.80 -7.34 6.65
N TYR A 23 -7.01 -8.39 6.44
CA TYR A 23 -7.09 -9.21 5.22
C TYR A 23 -8.45 -9.89 5.04
N PHE A 24 -8.98 -10.56 6.06
CA PHE A 24 -10.29 -11.22 5.95
C PHE A 24 -11.41 -10.22 5.70
N MET A 25 -11.34 -9.05 6.34
CA MET A 25 -12.30 -7.96 6.13
C MET A 25 -12.28 -7.44 4.68
N ILE A 26 -11.09 -7.28 4.10
CA ILE A 26 -10.91 -6.82 2.71
C ILE A 26 -11.34 -7.93 1.73
N SER A 27 -10.83 -9.15 1.90
CA SER A 27 -11.10 -10.30 1.01
C SER A 27 -12.59 -10.64 0.92
N ARG A 28 -13.32 -10.61 2.04
CA ARG A 28 -14.76 -10.94 2.06
C ARG A 28 -15.66 -9.83 1.54
N SER A 29 -15.26 -8.57 1.69
CA SER A 29 -16.03 -7.43 1.19
C SER A 29 -15.73 -7.12 -0.27
N LEU A 30 -14.47 -7.24 -0.70
CA LEU A 30 -14.04 -6.85 -2.04
C LEU A 30 -13.93 -8.03 -3.04
N GLY A 31 -13.86 -9.26 -2.55
CA GLY A 31 -13.59 -10.45 -3.35
C GLY A 31 -12.15 -10.97 -3.15
N PRO A 32 -11.91 -12.26 -3.46
CA PRO A 32 -10.62 -12.91 -3.23
C PRO A 32 -9.49 -12.33 -4.09
N GLU A 33 -9.79 -11.79 -5.27
CA GLU A 33 -8.81 -11.21 -6.21
C GLU A 33 -8.19 -9.94 -5.62
N PHE A 34 -9.03 -9.01 -5.18
CA PHE A 34 -8.58 -7.81 -4.48
C PHE A 34 -7.96 -8.16 -3.12
N GLY A 35 -8.57 -9.09 -2.37
CA GLY A 35 -8.06 -9.53 -1.08
C GLY A 35 -6.63 -10.07 -1.14
N GLY A 36 -6.35 -10.98 -2.08
CA GLY A 36 -5.03 -11.60 -2.23
C GLY A 36 -3.96 -10.62 -2.71
N ALA A 37 -4.26 -9.79 -3.72
CA ALA A 37 -3.30 -8.79 -4.23
C ALA A 37 -2.97 -7.72 -3.16
N VAL A 38 -3.99 -7.17 -2.50
CA VAL A 38 -3.81 -6.20 -1.39
C VAL A 38 -3.08 -6.83 -0.22
N GLY A 39 -3.43 -8.08 0.13
CA GLY A 39 -2.81 -8.83 1.22
C GLY A 39 -1.32 -9.10 0.99
N LEU A 40 -0.92 -9.48 -0.23
CA LEU A 40 0.49 -9.70 -0.56
C LEU A 40 1.32 -8.40 -0.55
N CYS A 41 0.79 -7.30 -1.10
CA CYS A 41 1.46 -6.01 -1.02
C CYS A 41 1.60 -5.54 0.44
N PHE A 42 0.55 -5.73 1.25
CA PHE A 42 0.58 -5.40 2.67
C PHE A 42 1.56 -6.27 3.46
N TYR A 43 1.68 -7.55 3.10
CA TYR A 43 2.69 -8.48 3.66
C TYR A 43 4.12 -8.01 3.38
N LEU A 44 4.44 -7.70 2.12
CA LEU A 44 5.76 -7.22 1.74
C LEU A 44 6.07 -5.89 2.41
N GLY A 45 5.13 -4.94 2.39
CA GLY A 45 5.29 -3.64 3.06
C GLY A 45 5.54 -3.76 4.56
N THR A 46 4.80 -4.63 5.26
CA THR A 46 5.00 -4.87 6.70
C THR A 46 6.34 -5.56 6.99
N THR A 47 6.81 -6.43 6.09
CA THR A 47 8.08 -7.13 6.25
C THR A 47 9.27 -6.17 6.11
N PHE A 48 9.25 -5.31 5.09
CA PHE A 48 10.26 -4.25 4.93
C PHE A 48 10.18 -3.18 6.03
N ALA A 49 8.99 -2.88 6.56
CA ALA A 49 8.84 -2.03 7.74
C ALA A 49 9.56 -2.65 8.96
N GLY A 50 9.44 -3.97 9.17
CA GLY A 50 10.18 -4.68 10.21
C GLY A 50 11.70 -4.48 10.10
N ALA A 51 12.25 -4.60 8.89
CA ALA A 51 13.67 -4.34 8.63
C ALA A 51 14.06 -2.88 8.91
N MET A 52 13.23 -1.92 8.48
CA MET A 52 13.46 -0.48 8.74
C MET A 52 13.49 -0.18 10.24
N TYR A 53 12.55 -0.74 11.02
CA TYR A 53 12.56 -0.56 12.48
C TYR A 53 13.81 -1.17 13.12
N ILE A 54 14.24 -2.37 12.69
CA ILE A 54 15.47 -2.98 13.21
C ILE A 54 16.68 -2.10 12.94
N LEU A 55 16.85 -1.63 11.70
CA LEU A 55 17.94 -0.73 11.33
C LEU A 55 17.89 0.58 12.16
N GLY A 56 16.70 1.14 12.40
CA GLY A 56 16.53 2.33 13.22
C GLY A 56 16.92 2.11 14.68
N ALA A 57 16.60 0.94 15.25
CA ALA A 57 17.02 0.58 16.61
C ALA A 57 18.54 0.44 16.72
N ILE A 58 19.19 -0.15 15.71
CA ILE A 58 20.66 -0.28 15.67
C ILE A 58 21.33 1.07 15.46
N GLU A 59 20.76 1.97 14.65
CA GLU A 59 21.27 3.33 14.53
C GLU A 59 21.24 4.07 15.86
N ILE A 60 20.14 3.96 16.61
CA ILE A 60 20.06 4.58 17.93
C ILE A 60 21.10 3.97 18.88
N LEU A 61 21.27 2.64 18.84
CA LEU A 61 22.21 1.92 19.69
C LEU A 61 23.67 2.31 19.42
N LEU A 62 24.09 2.31 18.15
CA LEU A 62 25.48 2.54 17.75
C LEU A 62 25.86 4.02 17.73
N THR A 63 24.91 4.92 17.46
CA THR A 63 25.22 6.36 17.43
C THR A 63 25.13 7.00 18.81
N TYR A 64 24.09 6.69 19.59
CA TYR A 64 23.74 7.46 20.79
C TYR A 64 23.92 6.72 22.12
N ILE A 65 23.88 5.39 22.15
CA ILE A 65 23.95 4.63 23.41
C ILE A 65 25.36 4.08 23.67
N VAL A 66 25.92 3.34 22.71
CA VAL A 66 27.19 2.62 22.87
C VAL A 66 28.05 2.73 21.59
N PRO A 67 28.59 3.92 21.27
CA PRO A 67 29.42 4.11 20.06
C PRO A 67 30.71 3.28 20.08
N GLN A 68 31.24 2.96 21.26
CA GLN A 68 32.41 2.09 21.41
C GLN A 68 32.16 0.64 20.99
N ALA A 69 30.91 0.19 20.80
CA ALA A 69 30.60 -1.17 20.39
C ALA A 69 30.72 -1.42 18.87
N ALA A 70 31.12 -0.42 18.08
CA ALA A 70 31.38 -0.61 16.65
C ALA A 70 32.46 -1.69 16.43
N ILE A 71 32.22 -2.61 15.50
CA ILE A 71 33.14 -3.71 15.16
C ILE A 71 34.12 -3.23 14.08
N PHE A 72 33.60 -2.50 13.08
CA PHE A 72 34.38 -1.93 11.99
C PHE A 72 34.63 -0.44 12.28
N TYR A 73 35.87 -0.08 12.57
CA TYR A 73 36.29 1.31 12.71
C TYR A 73 36.86 1.83 11.38
N PRO A 74 36.58 3.08 11.01
CA PRO A 74 37.14 3.67 9.80
C PRO A 74 38.66 3.86 9.92
N SER A 75 39.38 3.46 8.87
CA SER A 75 40.83 3.71 8.74
C SER A 75 41.14 5.11 8.16
N GLY A 76 40.14 5.79 7.58
CA GLY A 76 40.23 7.14 7.03
C GLY A 76 38.85 7.75 6.76
N ALA A 77 38.80 9.05 6.43
CA ALA A 77 37.55 9.82 6.27
C ALA A 77 36.66 9.32 5.11
N HIS A 78 37.25 8.78 4.04
CA HIS A 78 36.49 8.22 2.91
C HIS A 78 35.78 6.89 3.23
N ASP A 79 36.28 6.14 4.21
CA ASP A 79 35.76 4.81 4.55
C ASP A 79 34.70 4.84 5.66
N ALA A 80 34.47 5.99 6.31
CA ALA A 80 33.55 6.15 7.44
C ALA A 80 32.13 5.65 7.17
N SER A 81 31.56 6.04 6.03
CA SER A 81 30.21 5.60 5.64
C SER A 81 30.13 4.08 5.41
N SER A 82 31.16 3.49 4.79
CA SER A 82 31.21 2.05 4.51
C SER A 82 31.37 1.22 5.78
N ALA A 83 32.17 1.69 6.74
CA ALA A 83 32.35 1.05 8.03
C ALA A 83 31.04 1.05 8.83
N MET A 84 30.33 2.19 8.87
CA MET A 84 29.03 2.30 9.53
C MET A 84 27.99 1.35 8.93
N LEU A 85 27.89 1.28 7.60
CA LEU A 85 26.97 0.34 6.92
C LEU A 85 27.27 -1.13 7.25
N ASN A 86 28.54 -1.52 7.34
CA ASN A 86 28.90 -2.89 7.70
C ASN A 86 28.56 -3.22 9.17
N ASN A 87 28.71 -2.25 10.08
CA ASN A 87 28.25 -2.40 11.47
C ASN A 87 26.72 -2.60 11.52
N MET A 88 25.96 -1.79 10.78
CA MET A 88 24.50 -1.91 10.69
C MET A 88 24.05 -3.29 10.20
N ARG A 89 24.75 -3.87 9.21
CA ARG A 89 24.46 -5.22 8.70
C ARG A 89 24.61 -6.26 9.81
N VAL A 90 25.79 -6.33 10.43
CA VAL A 90 26.08 -7.36 11.44
C VAL A 90 25.14 -7.24 12.64
N TYR A 91 25.03 -6.06 13.23
CA TYR A 91 24.14 -5.86 14.38
C TYR A 91 22.66 -6.04 14.01
N GLY A 92 22.24 -5.60 12.82
CA GLY A 92 20.89 -5.79 12.30
C GLY A 92 20.53 -7.28 12.16
N THR A 93 21.41 -8.10 11.58
CA THR A 93 21.18 -9.55 11.42
C THR A 93 21.03 -10.25 12.78
N VAL A 94 21.92 -9.94 13.72
CA VAL A 94 21.88 -10.50 15.08
C VAL A 94 20.58 -10.10 15.79
N PHE A 95 20.18 -8.84 15.66
CA PHE A 95 18.97 -8.31 16.27
C PHE A 95 17.70 -8.92 15.64
N LEU A 96 17.66 -9.10 14.32
CA LEU A 96 16.57 -9.80 13.63
C LEU A 96 16.42 -11.23 14.13
N ILE A 97 17.51 -11.99 14.24
CA ILE A 97 17.49 -13.38 14.74
C ILE A 97 16.94 -13.41 16.17
N LEU A 98 17.40 -12.51 17.04
CA LEU A 98 16.90 -12.42 18.42
C LEU A 98 15.40 -12.12 18.46
N MET A 99 14.93 -11.14 17.68
CA MET A 99 13.51 -10.80 17.60
C MET A 99 12.68 -11.97 17.03
N ALA A 100 13.17 -12.66 16.01
CA ALA A 100 12.50 -13.83 15.43
C ALA A 100 12.37 -14.97 16.44
N VAL A 101 13.41 -15.21 17.26
CA VAL A 101 13.36 -16.19 18.36
C VAL A 101 12.32 -15.78 19.40
N VAL A 102 12.27 -14.51 19.80
CA VAL A 102 11.25 -14.01 20.75
C VAL A 102 9.83 -14.24 20.22
N VAL A 103 9.60 -13.94 18.93
CA VAL A 103 8.31 -14.17 18.28
C VAL A 103 7.98 -15.68 18.20
N PHE A 104 8.97 -16.53 17.91
CA PHE A 104 8.80 -17.98 17.81
C PHE A 104 8.47 -18.65 19.15
N VAL A 105 9.06 -18.17 20.26
CA VAL A 105 8.83 -18.68 21.62
C VAL A 105 7.44 -18.32 22.13
N GLY A 106 6.96 -17.09 21.86
CA GLY A 106 5.55 -16.79 22.15
C GLY A 106 5.11 -15.34 22.01
N VAL A 107 4.22 -15.10 21.05
CA VAL A 107 3.58 -13.79 20.78
C VAL A 107 2.73 -13.27 21.96
N LYS A 108 2.31 -14.17 22.88
CA LYS A 108 1.57 -13.77 24.10
C LYS A 108 2.35 -12.77 24.95
N TYR A 109 3.68 -12.93 25.05
CA TYR A 109 4.52 -12.00 25.81
C TYR A 109 4.65 -10.65 25.09
N VAL A 110 4.86 -10.68 23.77
CA VAL A 110 4.92 -9.47 22.93
C VAL A 110 3.64 -8.64 23.08
N ASN A 111 2.47 -9.28 23.07
CA ASN A 111 1.19 -8.59 23.27
C ASN A 111 1.03 -7.97 24.66
N LYS A 112 1.61 -8.56 25.71
CA LYS A 112 1.61 -7.97 27.05
C LYS A 112 2.51 -6.75 27.15
N PHE A 113 3.67 -6.77 26.47
CA PHE A 113 4.60 -5.63 26.44
C PHE A 113 4.14 -4.49 25.53
N ALA A 114 3.11 -4.69 24.69
CA ALA A 114 2.60 -3.64 23.79
C ALA A 114 2.18 -2.35 24.53
N SER A 115 1.62 -2.46 25.74
CA SER A 115 1.26 -1.28 26.55
C SER A 115 2.48 -0.51 27.04
N LEU A 116 3.58 -1.21 27.36
CA LEU A 116 4.85 -0.60 27.73
C LEU A 116 5.43 0.19 26.56
N PHE A 117 5.47 -0.38 25.36
CA PHE A 117 5.96 0.33 24.16
C PHE A 117 5.12 1.57 23.85
N LEU A 118 3.80 1.49 24.00
CA LEU A 118 2.92 2.65 23.86
C LEU A 118 3.23 3.74 24.89
N ALA A 119 3.48 3.36 26.15
CA ALA A 119 3.85 4.31 27.19
C ALA A 119 5.17 5.04 26.87
N CYS A 120 6.18 4.33 26.36
CA CYS A 120 7.45 4.93 25.91
C CYS A 120 7.23 6.01 24.83
N VAL A 121 6.36 5.74 23.85
CA VAL A 121 6.02 6.71 22.78
C VAL A 121 5.33 7.94 23.37
N VAL A 122 4.30 7.75 24.19
CA VAL A 122 3.52 8.85 24.76
C VAL A 122 4.40 9.74 25.65
N ILE A 123 5.21 9.14 26.53
CA ILE A 123 6.13 9.88 27.40
C ILE A 123 7.13 10.68 26.56
N SER A 124 7.70 10.07 25.51
CA SER A 124 8.66 10.76 24.63
C SER A 124 8.03 11.98 23.94
N ILE A 125 6.80 11.85 23.42
CA ILE A 125 6.08 12.97 22.79
C ILE A 125 5.80 14.08 23.81
N LEU A 126 5.33 13.73 25.02
CA LEU A 126 5.08 14.70 26.09
C LEU A 126 6.35 15.43 26.53
N SER A 127 7.49 14.73 26.59
CA SER A 127 8.80 15.32 26.90
C SER A 127 9.27 16.33 25.84
N ILE A 128 8.96 16.11 24.57
CA ILE A 128 9.25 17.07 23.49
C ILE A 128 8.40 18.35 23.69
N TYR A 129 7.09 18.21 23.93
CA TYR A 129 6.23 19.37 24.16
C TYR A 129 6.62 20.14 25.42
N ALA A 130 6.93 19.44 26.52
CA ALA A 130 7.38 20.07 27.75
C ALA A 130 8.67 20.86 27.55
N GLY A 131 9.64 20.29 26.82
CA GLY A 131 10.89 20.94 26.48
C GLY A 131 10.73 22.16 25.58
N ALA A 132 9.87 22.07 24.55
CA ALA A 132 9.54 23.19 23.68
C ALA A 132 8.90 24.35 24.46
N ILE A 133 7.97 24.08 25.37
CA ILE A 133 7.35 25.11 26.22
C ILE A 133 8.38 25.70 27.19
N LYS A 134 9.23 24.86 27.79
CA LYS A 134 10.30 25.33 28.68
C LYS A 134 11.25 26.30 27.97
N SER A 135 11.58 26.02 26.70
CA SER A 135 12.48 26.84 25.88
C SER A 135 12.02 28.29 25.66
N ILE A 136 10.74 28.60 25.94
CA ILE A 136 10.22 29.98 25.90
C ILE A 136 10.83 30.82 27.03
N PHE A 137 11.01 30.21 28.20
CA PHE A 137 11.45 30.91 29.42
C PHE A 137 12.91 30.62 29.77
N ASP A 138 13.35 29.38 29.54
CA ASP A 138 14.66 28.86 29.93
C ASP A 138 15.16 27.88 28.84
N PRO A 139 15.80 28.39 27.78
CA PRO A 139 16.33 27.57 26.69
C PRO A 139 17.49 26.69 27.18
N PRO A 140 17.59 25.44 26.71
CA PRO A 140 18.70 24.56 27.07
C PRO A 140 20.01 25.03 26.44
N GLU A 141 21.09 25.02 27.22
CA GLU A 141 22.42 25.45 26.77
C GLU A 141 23.12 24.32 25.99
N PHE A 142 22.91 24.28 24.67
CA PHE A 142 23.67 23.47 23.72
C PHE A 142 24.38 24.38 22.72
N PRO A 143 25.63 24.80 23.00
CA PRO A 143 26.36 25.66 22.09
C PRO A 143 26.92 24.87 20.90
N ILE A 144 26.95 25.53 19.74
CA ILE A 144 27.56 25.03 18.51
C ILE A 144 28.69 25.95 18.08
N CYS A 145 29.74 25.36 17.51
CA CYS A 145 30.93 26.08 17.09
C CYS A 145 30.90 26.35 15.58
N MET A 146 31.06 27.62 15.22
CA MET A 146 31.07 28.08 13.84
C MET A 146 32.43 28.69 13.50
N LEU A 147 32.94 28.39 12.31
CA LEU A 147 34.09 29.08 11.72
C LEU A 147 33.58 29.93 10.55
N GLY A 148 33.51 31.24 10.73
CA GLY A 148 32.83 32.11 9.77
C GLY A 148 31.37 31.69 9.61
N ASN A 149 30.98 31.22 8.42
CA ASN A 149 29.64 30.73 8.14
C ASN A 149 29.50 29.19 8.19
N ARG A 150 30.60 28.44 8.39
CA ARG A 150 30.65 26.96 8.33
C ARG A 150 30.54 26.32 9.72
N THR A 151 29.76 25.25 9.83
CA THR A 151 29.58 24.49 11.09
C THR A 151 30.68 23.44 11.30
N LEU A 152 31.26 23.41 12.50
CA LEU A 152 32.33 22.48 12.88
C LEU A 152 31.79 21.27 13.68
N ILE A 153 32.46 20.12 13.57
CA ILE A 153 32.15 18.91 14.36
C ILE A 153 32.65 19.10 15.79
N ARG A 154 31.74 19.07 16.78
CA ARG A 154 32.06 19.46 18.17
C ARG A 154 32.99 18.48 18.89
N ASP A 155 32.97 17.20 18.56
CA ASP A 155 33.73 16.13 19.23
C ASP A 155 35.25 16.20 19.03
N GLN A 156 35.73 16.92 18.02
CA GLN A 156 37.14 16.90 17.62
C GLN A 156 38.02 17.91 18.38
N PHE A 157 37.41 18.81 19.15
CA PHE A 157 38.11 19.86 19.90
C PHE A 157 37.43 20.15 21.24
N ASP A 158 38.21 20.61 22.22
CA ASP A 158 37.70 20.79 23.58
C ASP A 158 37.00 22.16 23.76
N VAL A 159 37.61 23.22 23.21
CA VAL A 159 37.16 24.62 23.34
C VAL A 159 36.89 25.21 21.96
N CYS A 160 35.77 25.91 21.78
CA CYS A 160 35.41 26.66 20.56
C CYS A 160 36.18 28.00 20.48
N ALA A 161 37.51 27.93 20.47
CA ALA A 161 38.37 29.10 20.34
C ALA A 161 39.67 28.72 19.63
N LYS A 162 40.32 29.69 18.98
CA LYS A 162 41.62 29.49 18.31
C LYS A 162 42.78 29.35 19.32
N THR A 163 42.67 30.00 20.47
CA THR A 163 43.71 30.02 21.51
C THR A 163 43.09 29.78 22.88
N ILE A 164 43.88 29.20 23.78
CA ILE A 164 43.51 28.93 25.17
C ILE A 164 44.58 29.57 26.06
N ILE A 165 44.16 30.21 27.15
CA ILE A 165 45.08 30.75 28.14
C ILE A 165 45.32 29.65 29.19
N LYS A 166 46.54 29.11 29.23
CA LYS A 166 46.96 28.13 30.26
C LYS A 166 48.16 28.72 31.01
N ASP A 167 48.03 28.86 32.32
CA ASP A 167 49.09 29.41 33.19
C ASP A 167 49.62 30.78 32.73
N ASN A 168 48.73 31.72 32.38
CA ASN A 168 49.03 33.05 31.80
C ASN A 168 49.77 33.04 30.45
N ILE A 169 49.94 31.89 29.80
CA ILE A 169 50.54 31.76 28.47
C ILE A 169 49.43 31.43 27.46
N THR A 170 49.41 32.13 26.32
CA THR A 170 48.52 31.81 25.20
C THR A 170 49.06 30.61 24.45
N VAL A 171 48.36 29.49 24.52
CA VAL A 171 48.68 28.26 23.81
C VAL A 171 47.65 28.04 22.69
N ALA A 172 48.08 27.43 21.59
CA ALA A 172 47.19 27.00 20.53
C ALA A 172 46.15 26.00 21.07
N SER A 173 44.89 26.13 20.64
CA SER A 173 43.86 25.15 20.97
C SER A 173 44.00 23.90 20.11
N LYS A 174 43.33 22.81 20.50
CA LYS A 174 43.23 21.61 19.66
C LYS A 174 42.58 21.89 18.29
N LEU A 175 41.69 22.88 18.23
CA LEU A 175 41.12 23.36 16.97
C LEU A 175 42.21 23.96 16.06
N TRP A 176 43.14 24.74 16.61
CA TRP A 176 44.28 25.27 15.86
C TRP A 176 45.17 24.15 15.32
N GLU A 177 45.48 23.14 16.16
CA GLU A 177 46.29 21.98 15.75
C GLU A 177 45.66 21.23 14.56
N ASN A 178 44.34 21.08 14.55
CA ASN A 178 43.62 20.40 13.47
C ASN A 178 43.71 21.14 12.11
N PHE A 179 43.70 22.48 12.12
CA PHE A 179 43.72 23.30 10.89
C PHE A 179 45.13 23.77 10.46
N CYS A 180 46.11 23.75 11.35
CA CYS A 180 47.47 24.21 11.10
C CYS A 180 48.56 23.13 11.26
N HIS A 181 48.20 21.93 11.73
CA HIS A 181 49.12 20.80 11.98
C HIS A 181 50.33 21.14 12.86
N ASN A 182 50.25 22.23 13.63
CA ASN A 182 51.32 22.72 14.50
C ASN A 182 50.72 23.25 15.81
N THR A 183 51.45 23.04 16.91
CA THR A 183 51.11 23.53 18.24
C THR A 183 51.69 24.92 18.52
N ASN A 184 52.70 25.33 17.75
CA ASN A 184 53.21 26.69 17.78
C ASN A 184 52.26 27.62 16.99
N LEU A 185 52.05 28.83 17.51
CA LEU A 185 51.21 29.90 16.92
C LEU A 185 51.79 30.50 15.62
N THR A 186 52.44 29.69 14.81
CA THR A 186 52.99 30.05 13.49
C THR A 186 51.92 29.83 12.43
N THR A 187 51.78 30.78 11.51
CA THR A 187 50.81 30.72 10.40
C THR A 187 51.30 29.93 9.19
N GLU A 188 52.51 29.37 9.23
CA GLU A 188 53.08 28.54 8.18
C GLU A 188 52.31 27.21 8.11
N ASN A 189 51.63 26.94 6.98
CA ASN A 189 50.78 25.76 6.70
C ASN A 189 49.37 25.73 7.32
N CYS A 190 48.82 26.86 7.75
CA CYS A 190 47.41 26.94 8.15
C CYS A 190 46.45 27.07 6.96
N ASP A 191 45.23 26.55 7.11
CA ASP A 191 44.14 26.78 6.16
C ASP A 191 43.81 28.28 6.03
N GLU A 192 43.76 28.78 4.80
CA GLU A 192 43.52 30.19 4.48
C GLU A 192 42.15 30.65 4.99
N TYR A 193 41.14 29.79 4.87
CA TYR A 193 39.79 30.08 5.37
C TYR A 193 39.77 30.19 6.90
N PHE A 194 40.58 29.39 7.60
CA PHE A 194 40.68 29.41 9.06
C PHE A 194 41.38 30.66 9.59
N LEU A 195 42.39 31.18 8.88
CA LEU A 195 43.09 32.41 9.28
C LEU A 195 42.19 33.64 9.16
N LEU A 196 41.48 33.77 8.04
CA LEU A 196 40.69 34.96 7.70
C LEU A 196 39.35 35.06 8.44
N ASN A 197 38.78 33.93 8.87
CA ASN A 197 37.48 33.90 9.55
C ASN A 197 37.61 33.70 11.06
N ASN A 198 36.78 34.40 11.83
CA ASN A 198 36.72 34.24 13.28
C ASN A 198 35.97 32.96 13.67
N VAL A 199 36.34 32.39 14.81
CA VAL A 199 35.62 31.27 15.45
C VAL A 199 34.61 31.89 16.42
N THR A 200 33.36 31.49 16.30
CA THR A 200 32.26 32.00 17.12
C THR A 200 31.39 30.86 17.64
N GLU A 201 30.92 31.00 18.87
CA GLU A 201 29.99 30.07 19.50
C GLU A 201 28.58 30.66 19.48
N ILE A 202 27.61 29.89 18.97
CA ILE A 202 26.20 30.29 18.92
C ILE A 202 25.33 29.25 19.62
N ALA A 203 24.16 29.65 20.12
CA ALA A 203 23.22 28.72 20.76
C ALA A 203 22.54 27.84 19.70
N GLY A 204 22.65 26.51 19.85
CA GLY A 204 21.97 25.54 18.97
C GLY A 204 20.45 25.47 19.20
N ILE A 205 20.00 25.80 20.42
CA ILE A 205 18.58 25.95 20.76
C ILE A 205 18.37 27.35 21.36
N PRO A 206 18.14 28.37 20.52
CA PRO A 206 17.83 29.71 21.01
C PRO A 206 16.44 29.80 21.67
N GLY A 207 15.58 28.79 21.47
CA GLY A 207 14.25 28.70 22.07
C GLY A 207 13.16 29.43 21.29
N ALA A 208 11.90 29.10 21.59
CA ALA A 208 10.75 29.59 20.82
C ALA A 208 10.55 31.12 20.86
N ALA A 209 11.09 31.81 21.86
CA ALA A 209 10.99 33.27 21.99
C ALA A 209 11.97 34.04 21.07
N SER A 210 12.98 33.36 20.51
CA SER A 210 14.07 33.99 19.75
C SER A 210 13.68 34.54 18.37
N GLY A 211 12.56 34.07 17.80
CA GLY A 211 12.15 34.44 16.44
C GLY A 211 12.87 33.71 15.31
N ILE A 212 13.65 32.67 15.62
CA ILE A 212 14.42 31.84 14.65
C ILE A 212 13.55 31.19 13.56
N LEU A 213 12.24 31.08 13.80
CA LEU A 213 11.28 30.56 12.81
C LEU A 213 11.42 31.24 11.44
N LYS A 214 11.71 32.55 11.41
CA LYS A 214 11.86 33.29 10.15
C LYS A 214 13.01 32.78 9.28
N ASP A 215 14.09 32.34 9.90
CA ASP A 215 15.28 31.84 9.22
C ASP A 215 15.07 30.41 8.71
N ASN A 216 14.19 29.65 9.39
CA ASN A 216 13.86 28.27 9.04
C ASN A 216 12.67 28.11 8.07
N LEU A 217 12.05 29.19 7.60
CA LEU A 217 10.87 29.11 6.71
C LEU A 217 11.17 28.58 5.31
N TRP A 218 12.40 28.75 4.83
CA TRP A 218 12.77 28.46 3.44
C TRP A 218 13.51 27.12 3.30
N SER A 219 13.42 26.52 2.12
CA SER A 219 14.07 25.26 1.82
C SER A 219 15.58 25.43 1.59
N ASN A 220 16.37 24.55 2.20
CA ASN A 220 17.82 24.45 1.98
C ASN A 220 18.15 23.03 1.48
N TYR A 221 17.97 22.80 0.18
CA TYR A 221 18.36 21.53 -0.45
C TYR A 221 19.84 21.58 -0.80
N LEU A 222 20.58 20.57 -0.34
CA LEU A 222 22.03 20.46 -0.50
C LEU A 222 22.40 19.16 -1.23
N GLU A 223 23.50 19.21 -1.97
CA GLU A 223 24.13 18.02 -2.55
C GLU A 223 24.93 17.26 -1.49
N LYS A 224 25.23 15.98 -1.78
CA LYS A 224 26.00 15.14 -0.88
C LYS A 224 27.43 15.67 -0.75
N GLY A 225 27.90 15.88 0.48
CA GLY A 225 29.25 16.35 0.79
C GLY A 225 29.41 17.87 0.82
N GLU A 226 28.34 18.64 0.63
CA GLU A 226 28.36 20.09 0.87
C GLU A 226 28.40 20.40 2.36
N ILE A 227 29.07 21.50 2.73
CA ILE A 227 29.22 21.95 4.12
C ILE A 227 27.92 22.60 4.59
N LEU A 228 27.52 22.33 5.84
CA LEU A 228 26.40 23.03 6.45
C LEU A 228 26.81 24.46 6.81
N GLU A 229 26.22 25.42 6.09
CA GLU A 229 26.45 26.84 6.30
C GLU A 229 25.22 27.55 6.85
N LYS A 230 25.44 28.57 7.71
CA LYS A 230 24.38 29.47 8.19
C LYS A 230 24.33 30.72 7.32
N ALA A 231 23.15 30.99 6.75
CA ALA A 231 22.89 32.21 5.99
C ALA A 231 23.01 33.45 6.89
N HIS A 232 23.50 34.56 6.33
CA HIS A 232 23.65 35.86 7.01
C HIS A 232 24.66 35.89 8.18
N HIS A 233 25.49 34.86 8.34
CA HIS A 233 26.63 34.89 9.27
C HIS A 233 27.86 35.48 8.56
N PRO A 234 28.67 36.34 9.22
CA PRO A 234 29.84 36.95 8.58
C PRO A 234 30.88 35.90 8.19
N SER A 235 31.26 35.88 6.91
CA SER A 235 32.34 35.09 6.36
C SER A 235 33.07 35.83 5.24
N VAL A 236 34.37 35.58 5.12
CA VAL A 236 35.19 36.00 3.97
C VAL A 236 35.21 34.83 2.97
N ASP A 237 34.80 35.11 1.74
CA ASP A 237 34.74 34.11 0.66
C ASP A 237 36.14 33.77 0.15
N VAL A 238 36.74 32.76 0.77
CA VAL A 238 38.00 32.14 0.34
C VAL A 238 37.84 30.62 0.28
N ALA A 239 38.48 29.99 -0.70
CA ALA A 239 38.47 28.55 -0.85
C ALA A 239 39.29 27.90 0.28
N GLY A 240 38.64 27.07 1.11
CA GLY A 240 39.32 26.29 2.15
C GLY A 240 39.98 25.04 1.58
N GLN A 241 40.87 24.42 2.35
CA GLN A 241 41.57 23.21 1.93
C GLN A 241 40.68 21.97 2.01
N LYS A 242 40.54 21.21 0.92
CA LYS A 242 39.68 20.01 0.85
C LYS A 242 40.06 18.90 1.83
N SER A 243 41.31 18.86 2.31
CA SER A 243 41.76 17.91 3.34
C SER A 243 41.03 18.08 4.67
N ASN A 244 40.54 19.29 4.96
CA ASN A 244 39.93 19.65 6.24
C ASN A 244 38.42 19.42 6.27
N PHE A 245 37.84 18.82 5.21
CA PHE A 245 36.41 18.52 5.15
C PHE A 245 35.93 17.58 6.26
N HIS A 246 36.81 16.75 6.80
CA HIS A 246 36.52 15.86 7.93
C HIS A 246 36.32 16.60 9.27
N LEU A 247 36.58 17.91 9.33
CA LEU A 247 36.38 18.77 10.51
C LEU A 247 35.04 19.54 10.46
N TYR A 248 34.40 19.60 9.29
CA TYR A 248 33.13 20.27 9.07
C TYR A 248 31.98 19.28 9.06
N VAL A 249 30.78 19.76 9.42
CA VAL A 249 29.56 18.95 9.27
C VAL A 249 29.12 19.00 7.81
N LEU A 250 28.99 17.83 7.20
CA LEU A 250 28.68 17.65 5.78
C LEU A 250 27.28 17.08 5.58
N SER A 251 26.67 17.41 4.45
CA SER A 251 25.42 16.78 4.00
C SER A 251 25.63 15.30 3.65
N ASP A 252 24.93 14.39 4.32
CA ASP A 252 25.08 12.93 4.17
C ASP A 252 24.54 12.41 2.81
N ILE A 253 23.43 12.99 2.35
CA ILE A 253 22.74 12.61 1.12
C ILE A 253 22.32 13.84 0.31
N SER A 254 22.21 13.69 -1.02
CA SER A 254 21.58 14.71 -1.85
C SER A 254 20.09 14.76 -1.55
N THR A 255 19.58 15.94 -1.20
CA THR A 255 18.20 16.12 -0.75
C THR A 255 17.37 16.83 -1.81
N SER A 256 16.13 16.38 -1.97
CA SER A 256 15.11 17.04 -2.79
C SER A 256 13.74 16.82 -2.17
N PHE A 257 12.76 17.64 -2.55
CA PHE A 257 11.38 17.50 -2.05
C PHE A 257 10.84 16.07 -2.23
N MET A 258 11.13 15.43 -3.37
CA MET A 258 10.62 14.10 -3.68
C MET A 258 11.25 13.00 -2.81
N VAL A 259 12.54 13.11 -2.50
CA VAL A 259 13.24 12.18 -1.61
C VAL A 259 12.68 12.30 -0.19
N LEU A 260 12.47 13.52 0.31
CA LEU A 260 11.93 13.75 1.65
C LEU A 260 10.49 13.24 1.80
N VAL A 261 9.65 13.37 0.77
CA VAL A 261 8.30 12.78 0.76
C VAL A 261 8.38 11.25 0.90
N GLY A 262 9.31 10.59 0.20
CA GLY A 262 9.53 9.15 0.28
C GLY A 262 10.03 8.67 1.66
N ILE A 263 10.89 9.45 2.31
CA ILE A 263 11.42 9.18 3.66
C ILE A 263 10.37 9.44 4.74
N PHE A 264 9.52 10.45 4.58
CA PHE A 264 8.48 10.78 5.56
C PHE A 264 7.27 9.85 5.50
N PHE A 265 6.91 9.36 4.31
CA PHE A 265 5.69 8.57 4.08
C PHE A 265 5.50 7.36 5.02
N PRO A 266 6.52 6.56 5.37
CA PRO A 266 6.42 5.48 6.37
C PRO A 266 5.78 5.91 7.69
N SER A 267 5.99 7.16 8.12
CA SER A 267 5.45 7.70 9.38
C SER A 267 3.92 7.74 9.39
N VAL A 268 3.28 7.90 8.23
CA VAL A 268 1.81 7.95 8.12
C VAL A 268 1.19 6.61 7.72
N THR A 269 1.99 5.54 7.63
CA THR A 269 1.51 4.19 7.35
C THR A 269 0.91 3.52 8.60
N GLY A 270 0.44 2.28 8.48
CA GLY A 270 -0.08 1.53 9.62
C GLY A 270 -1.57 1.73 9.94
N ILE A 271 -2.35 2.41 9.07
CA ILE A 271 -3.79 2.63 9.27
C ILE A 271 -4.61 1.32 9.38
N MET A 272 -4.08 0.22 8.84
CA MET A 272 -4.70 -1.11 8.90
C MET A 272 -4.46 -1.83 10.25
N ALA A 273 -3.63 -1.29 11.13
CA ALA A 273 -3.42 -1.86 12.47
C ALA A 273 -4.73 -1.88 13.29
N GLY A 274 -5.61 -0.90 13.09
CA GLY A 274 -6.89 -0.81 13.79
C GLY A 274 -7.86 -1.96 13.46
N SER A 275 -7.78 -2.51 12.24
CA SER A 275 -8.63 -3.63 11.81
C SER A 275 -8.01 -5.01 12.09
N ASN A 276 -6.73 -5.09 12.47
CA ASN A 276 -6.06 -6.38 12.74
C ASN A 276 -6.61 -7.14 13.95
N ARG A 277 -7.33 -6.46 14.86
CA ARG A 277 -8.02 -7.08 16.02
C ARG A 277 -9.54 -7.11 15.86
N SER A 278 -10.03 -7.20 14.61
CA SER A 278 -11.47 -7.18 14.32
C SER A 278 -12.28 -8.24 15.07
N GLY A 279 -11.69 -9.40 15.37
CA GLY A 279 -12.34 -10.52 16.06
C GLY A 279 -12.56 -10.31 17.57
N ASP A 280 -11.83 -9.38 18.20
CA ASP A 280 -11.89 -9.15 19.65
C ASP A 280 -12.78 -7.95 20.03
N LEU A 281 -13.29 -7.22 19.03
CA LEU A 281 -14.11 -6.03 19.24
C LEU A 281 -15.58 -6.41 19.48
N LYS A 282 -16.19 -5.85 20.53
CA LYS A 282 -17.63 -6.00 20.82
C LYS A 282 -18.51 -5.55 19.64
N ASP A 283 -18.17 -4.42 19.03
CA ASP A 283 -18.80 -3.91 17.82
C ASP A 283 -17.72 -3.38 16.87
N ALA A 284 -17.28 -4.24 15.96
CA ALA A 284 -16.24 -3.91 14.99
C ALA A 284 -16.69 -2.85 13.96
N GLN A 285 -17.96 -2.89 13.54
CA GLN A 285 -18.51 -1.98 12.51
C GLN A 285 -18.49 -0.52 12.97
N LYS A 286 -18.74 -0.27 14.26
CA LYS A 286 -18.65 1.08 14.84
C LYS A 286 -17.23 1.44 15.28
N SER A 287 -16.52 0.51 15.91
CA SER A 287 -15.23 0.81 16.56
C SER A 287 -14.09 1.06 15.56
N ILE A 288 -14.06 0.32 14.43
CA ILE A 288 -12.99 0.45 13.44
C ILE A 288 -13.00 1.85 12.79
N PRO A 289 -14.12 2.36 12.21
CA PRO A 289 -14.14 3.69 11.62
C PRO A 289 -13.77 4.80 12.60
N VAL A 290 -14.39 4.80 13.79
CA VAL A 290 -14.17 5.86 14.79
C VAL A 290 -12.74 5.83 15.31
N GLY A 291 -12.21 4.66 15.65
CA GLY A 291 -10.86 4.51 16.19
C GLY A 291 -9.77 4.92 15.19
N THR A 292 -9.88 4.46 13.94
CA THR A 292 -8.88 4.76 12.90
C THR A 292 -8.89 6.22 12.45
N ILE A 293 -10.06 6.85 12.28
CA ILE A 293 -10.15 8.27 11.92
C ILE A 293 -9.58 9.14 13.04
N LEU A 294 -9.97 8.90 14.29
CA LEU A 294 -9.44 9.65 15.43
C LEU A 294 -7.93 9.49 15.57
N ALA A 295 -7.41 8.27 15.41
CA ALA A 295 -5.97 8.03 15.46
C ALA A 295 -5.20 8.86 14.41
N ILE A 296 -5.70 8.92 13.16
CA ILE A 296 -5.07 9.71 12.10
C ILE A 296 -5.14 11.21 12.39
N VAL A 297 -6.26 11.71 12.93
CA VAL A 297 -6.37 13.11 13.34
C VAL A 297 -5.34 13.41 14.43
N THR A 298 -5.24 12.56 15.45
CA THR A 298 -4.28 12.73 16.54
C THR A 298 -2.84 12.73 16.05
N THR A 299 -2.41 11.75 15.23
CA THR A 299 -1.04 11.71 14.72
C THR A 299 -0.74 12.87 13.78
N SER A 300 -1.70 13.28 12.95
CA SER A 300 -1.53 14.44 12.06
C SER A 300 -1.33 15.74 12.86
N LEU A 301 -2.11 15.94 13.94
CA LEU A 301 -1.94 17.10 14.83
C LEU A 301 -0.57 17.09 15.50
N VAL A 302 -0.09 15.93 15.96
CA VAL A 302 1.26 15.81 16.54
C VAL A 302 2.33 16.16 15.50
N TYR A 303 2.24 15.63 14.28
CA TYR A 303 3.21 15.93 13.22
C TYR A 303 3.23 17.42 12.83
N PHE A 304 2.08 18.03 12.55
CA PHE A 304 2.03 19.45 12.17
C PHE A 304 2.51 20.37 13.28
N SER A 305 2.16 20.09 14.54
CA SER A 305 2.64 20.90 15.67
C SER A 305 4.13 20.70 15.92
N CYS A 306 4.67 19.49 15.81
CA CYS A 306 6.11 19.25 15.96
C CYS A 306 6.94 19.95 14.87
N VAL A 307 6.48 19.95 13.62
CA VAL A 307 7.15 20.68 12.52
C VAL A 307 7.29 22.17 12.85
N LEU A 308 6.21 22.80 13.33
CA LEU A 308 6.23 24.20 13.74
C LEU A 308 7.15 24.44 14.96
N LEU A 309 7.09 23.56 15.97
CA LEU A 309 7.91 23.69 17.17
C LEU A 309 9.40 23.52 16.88
N PHE A 310 9.79 22.55 16.06
CA PHE A 310 11.20 22.34 15.70
C PHE A 310 11.76 23.55 14.94
N GLY A 311 11.02 24.07 13.95
CA GLY A 311 11.43 25.26 13.22
C GLY A 311 11.48 26.54 14.08
N ALA A 312 10.68 26.61 15.15
CA ALA A 312 10.65 27.76 16.04
C ALA A 312 11.65 27.71 17.20
N CYS A 313 12.16 26.53 17.58
CA CYS A 313 13.02 26.38 18.75
C CYS A 313 14.50 26.11 18.41
N ILE A 314 14.77 25.42 17.30
CA ILE A 314 16.09 24.86 16.98
C ILE A 314 16.74 25.66 15.84
N GLU A 315 18.04 25.90 15.95
CA GLU A 315 18.84 26.56 14.93
C GLU A 315 18.94 25.72 13.63
N GLY A 316 18.86 26.38 12.47
CA GLY A 316 18.73 25.69 11.18
C GLY A 316 19.91 24.81 10.77
N VAL A 317 21.13 25.10 11.23
CA VAL A 317 22.29 24.20 11.01
C VAL A 317 22.17 22.90 11.82
N VAL A 318 21.60 22.96 13.03
CA VAL A 318 21.41 21.78 13.88
C VAL A 318 20.28 20.90 13.34
N LEU A 319 19.22 21.49 12.78
CA LEU A 319 18.13 20.74 12.12
C LEU A 319 18.59 19.94 10.89
N ARG A 320 19.65 20.41 10.21
CA ARG A 320 20.20 19.78 9.01
C ARG A 320 21.28 18.74 9.32
N ASP A 321 21.69 18.64 10.57
CA ASP A 321 22.66 17.66 11.05
C ASP A 321 21.92 16.41 11.56
N LYS A 322 21.96 15.34 10.75
CA LYS A 322 21.27 14.08 11.02
C LYS A 322 21.79 13.36 12.27
N TYR A 323 23.11 13.37 12.48
CA TYR A 323 23.78 12.60 13.54
C TYR A 323 24.07 13.43 14.80
N GLY A 324 23.86 14.75 14.73
CA GLY A 324 24.10 15.67 15.84
C GLY A 324 25.59 15.91 16.12
N ASP A 325 26.44 15.79 15.09
CA ASP A 325 27.88 16.03 15.18
C ASP A 325 28.21 17.47 15.66
N ALA A 326 27.34 18.44 15.39
CA ALA A 326 27.45 19.82 15.88
C ALA A 326 27.14 19.95 17.38
N VAL A 327 26.38 19.02 17.97
CA VAL A 327 25.86 19.07 19.35
C VAL A 327 26.35 17.91 20.21
N ASN A 328 27.64 17.53 20.06
CA ASN A 328 28.28 16.43 20.78
C ASN A 328 27.60 15.07 20.59
N LYS A 329 27.18 14.75 19.35
CA LYS A 329 26.44 13.52 19.00
C LYS A 329 25.20 13.29 19.86
N ASN A 330 24.55 14.35 20.32
CA ASN A 330 23.24 14.23 20.93
C ASN A 330 22.16 14.21 19.84
N LEU A 331 21.13 13.38 20.03
CA LEU A 331 19.99 13.37 19.13
C LEU A 331 19.32 14.75 19.16
N VAL A 332 19.19 15.40 17.99
CA VAL A 332 18.73 16.79 17.87
C VAL A 332 17.39 17.03 18.59
N VAL A 333 16.41 16.15 18.36
CA VAL A 333 15.11 16.21 19.06
C VAL A 333 15.24 15.97 20.57
N GLY A 334 16.24 15.19 21.00
CA GLY A 334 16.56 14.95 22.41
C GLY A 334 17.09 16.20 23.11
N THR A 335 17.89 17.03 22.43
CA THR A 335 18.42 18.28 23.00
C THR A 335 17.33 19.29 23.37
N LEU A 336 16.18 19.25 22.67
CA LEU A 336 15.01 20.07 23.00
C LEU A 336 14.20 19.51 24.17
N SER A 337 14.29 18.21 24.46
CA SER A 337 13.39 17.51 25.37
C SER A 337 13.67 17.80 26.86
N TRP A 338 12.61 17.81 27.67
CA TRP A 338 12.70 17.86 29.14
C TRP A 338 12.19 16.55 29.75
N PRO A 339 12.82 16.00 30.80
CA PRO A 339 13.91 16.55 31.63
C PRO A 339 15.34 16.29 31.14
N SER A 340 15.56 15.33 30.23
CA SER A 340 16.89 14.96 29.75
C SER A 340 16.81 14.38 28.34
N PRO A 341 17.83 14.59 27.46
CA PRO A 341 17.88 13.99 26.13
C PRO A 341 17.75 12.46 26.13
N TRP A 342 18.22 11.81 27.20
CA TRP A 342 18.17 10.36 27.37
C TRP A 342 16.76 9.78 27.37
N VAL A 343 15.74 10.57 27.75
CA VAL A 343 14.34 10.13 27.72
C VAL A 343 13.92 9.78 26.29
N ILE A 344 14.32 10.62 25.32
CA ILE A 344 14.02 10.39 23.91
C ILE A 344 14.88 9.25 23.34
N VAL A 345 16.16 9.20 23.69
CA VAL A 345 17.07 8.14 23.22
C VAL A 345 16.56 6.75 23.65
N ILE A 346 16.26 6.56 24.94
CA ILE A 346 15.75 5.28 25.47
C ILE A 346 14.31 5.02 24.98
N GLY A 347 13.46 6.05 24.99
CA GLY A 347 12.07 5.92 24.58
C GLY A 347 11.90 5.54 23.10
N SER A 348 12.68 6.18 22.22
CA SER A 348 12.70 5.87 20.79
C SER A 348 13.30 4.49 20.50
N PHE A 349 14.36 4.07 21.22
CA PHE A 349 14.92 2.73 21.11
C PHE A 349 13.86 1.64 21.40
N PHE A 350 13.20 1.69 22.57
CA PHE A 350 12.18 0.70 22.92
C PHE A 350 10.93 0.77 22.04
N SER A 351 10.50 1.97 21.64
CA SER A 351 9.40 2.16 20.68
C SER A 351 9.70 1.45 19.36
N THR A 352 10.90 1.64 18.83
CA THR A 352 11.32 1.09 17.54
C THR A 352 11.46 -0.44 17.61
N CYS A 353 12.02 -0.97 18.70
CA CYS A 353 12.03 -2.42 18.97
C CYS A 353 10.61 -3.00 19.02
N GLY A 354 9.68 -2.31 19.69
CA GLY A 354 8.28 -2.70 19.77
C GLY A 354 7.59 -2.74 18.39
N ALA A 355 7.82 -1.73 17.55
CA ALA A 355 7.29 -1.65 16.20
C ALA A 355 7.85 -2.76 15.28
N GLY A 356 9.14 -3.08 15.42
CA GLY A 356 9.76 -4.22 14.73
C GLY A 356 9.16 -5.56 15.16
N LEU A 357 8.95 -5.78 16.47
CA LEU A 357 8.28 -6.99 16.98
C LEU A 357 6.83 -7.10 16.47
N GLN A 358 6.11 -5.98 16.42
CA GLN A 358 4.74 -5.96 15.90
C GLN A 358 4.70 -6.32 14.41
N SER A 359 5.64 -5.81 13.62
CA SER A 359 5.74 -6.13 12.19
C SER A 359 6.08 -7.60 11.96
N LEU A 360 7.04 -8.13 12.74
CA LEU A 360 7.48 -9.53 12.65
C LEU A 360 6.44 -10.53 13.18
N THR A 361 5.48 -10.09 14.00
CA THR A 361 4.33 -10.91 14.43
C THR A 361 3.14 -10.79 13.47
N GLY A 362 2.92 -9.59 12.91
CA GLY A 362 1.79 -9.30 12.02
C GLY A 362 1.95 -9.90 10.62
N ALA A 363 3.12 -9.74 9.99
CA ALA A 363 3.34 -10.19 8.61
C ALA A 363 3.20 -11.73 8.44
N PRO A 364 3.75 -12.59 9.32
CA PRO A 364 3.56 -14.03 9.20
C PRO A 364 2.10 -14.48 9.33
N ARG A 365 1.33 -13.83 10.23
CA ARG A 365 -0.10 -14.14 10.43
C ARG A 365 -0.93 -13.74 9.23
N LEU A 366 -0.60 -12.62 8.58
CA LEU A 366 -1.20 -12.19 7.33
C LEU A 366 -0.92 -13.20 6.21
N LEU A 367 0.34 -13.63 6.05
CA LEU A 367 0.70 -14.62 5.05
C LEU A 367 0.03 -15.97 5.30
N GLN A 368 -0.05 -16.40 6.57
CA GLN A 368 -0.76 -17.62 6.95
C GLN A 368 -2.26 -17.54 6.63
N ALA A 369 -2.89 -16.37 6.80
CA ALA A 369 -4.29 -16.17 6.42
C ALA A 369 -4.50 -16.28 4.91
N ILE A 370 -3.62 -15.68 4.11
CA ILE A 370 -3.64 -15.80 2.63
C ILE A 370 -3.47 -17.26 2.20
N ALA A 371 -2.53 -17.98 2.82
CA ALA A 371 -2.29 -19.38 2.52
C ALA A 371 -3.50 -20.28 2.84
N LYS A 372 -4.22 -20.01 3.94
CA LYS A 372 -5.41 -20.77 4.35
C LYS A 372 -6.60 -20.61 3.39
N ASP A 373 -6.73 -19.47 2.71
CA ASP A 373 -7.78 -19.27 1.72
C ASP A 373 -7.53 -20.04 0.41
N ASN A 374 -6.36 -20.68 0.23
CA ASN A 374 -5.99 -21.48 -0.96
C ASN A 374 -6.22 -20.73 -2.28
N ILE A 375 -5.99 -19.42 -2.28
CA ILE A 375 -6.09 -18.54 -3.46
C ILE A 375 -4.87 -18.73 -4.36
N ILE A 376 -3.71 -19.01 -3.75
CA ILE A 376 -2.42 -19.19 -4.41
C ILE A 376 -1.87 -20.56 -4.00
N PRO A 377 -1.97 -21.58 -4.88
CA PRO A 377 -1.66 -22.96 -4.51
C PRO A 377 -0.24 -23.19 -3.97
N PHE A 378 0.77 -22.49 -4.51
CA PHE A 378 2.15 -22.66 -4.07
C PHE A 378 2.42 -22.10 -2.65
N LEU A 379 1.54 -21.25 -2.11
CA LEU A 379 1.68 -20.70 -0.77
C LEU A 379 1.13 -21.64 0.33
N TRP A 380 0.56 -22.81 0.01
CA TRP A 380 -0.07 -23.69 1.01
C TRP A 380 0.88 -24.07 2.15
N VAL A 381 2.17 -24.24 1.87
CA VAL A 381 3.19 -24.62 2.86
C VAL A 381 3.23 -23.63 4.03
N PHE A 382 3.02 -22.35 3.75
CA PHE A 382 3.02 -21.27 4.76
C PHE A 382 1.74 -21.23 5.60
N GLY A 383 0.72 -22.02 5.27
CA GLY A 383 -0.50 -22.18 6.06
C GLY A 383 -0.30 -23.02 7.34
N HIS A 384 0.78 -23.82 7.41
CA HIS A 384 1.11 -24.64 8.57
C HIS A 384 1.38 -23.77 9.81
N GLY A 385 0.77 -24.14 10.93
CA GLY A 385 1.00 -23.51 12.23
C GLY A 385 1.17 -24.55 13.34
N LYS A 386 1.74 -24.11 14.48
CA LYS A 386 1.77 -24.91 15.72
C LYS A 386 0.33 -25.14 16.23
N ALA A 387 0.17 -26.04 17.21
CA ALA A 387 -1.12 -26.28 17.89
C ALA A 387 -1.79 -24.98 18.41
N ASN A 388 -0.98 -23.96 18.72
CA ASN A 388 -1.45 -22.66 19.23
C ASN A 388 -1.89 -21.69 18.10
N GLY A 389 -1.87 -22.11 16.84
CA GLY A 389 -2.21 -21.29 15.67
C GLY A 389 -1.06 -20.42 15.14
N GLU A 390 0.08 -20.35 15.82
CA GLU A 390 1.22 -19.51 15.41
C GLU A 390 1.95 -20.08 14.17
N PRO A 391 2.24 -19.24 13.15
CA PRO A 391 2.87 -19.69 11.91
C PRO A 391 4.38 -19.89 12.05
N THR A 392 4.89 -21.04 11.62
CA THR A 392 6.33 -21.36 11.66
C THR A 392 7.03 -21.01 10.37
N TRP A 393 6.59 -21.58 9.25
CA TRP A 393 7.20 -21.37 7.93
C TRP A 393 7.02 -19.93 7.43
N ALA A 394 5.88 -19.30 7.70
CA ALA A 394 5.65 -17.92 7.33
C ALA A 394 6.56 -16.95 8.12
N LEU A 395 6.89 -17.28 9.39
CA LEU A 395 7.84 -16.51 10.19
C LEU A 395 9.25 -16.61 9.59
N LEU A 396 9.67 -17.82 9.20
CA LEU A 396 10.96 -18.04 8.54
C LEU A 396 11.07 -17.24 7.25
N LEU A 397 10.05 -17.27 6.38
CA LEU A 397 10.05 -16.49 5.14
C LEU A 397 10.11 -14.99 5.43
N THR A 398 9.34 -14.52 6.41
CA THR A 398 9.33 -13.11 6.80
C THR A 398 10.71 -12.66 7.31
N ALA A 399 11.39 -13.48 8.11
CA ALA A 399 12.75 -13.20 8.55
C ALA A 399 13.73 -13.16 7.37
N LEU A 400 13.65 -14.11 6.42
CA LEU A 400 14.49 -14.12 5.22
C LEU A 400 14.28 -12.88 4.32
N ILE A 401 13.04 -12.42 4.16
CA ILE A 401 12.75 -11.21 3.37
C ILE A 401 13.19 -9.95 4.14
N ALA A 402 12.97 -9.90 5.46
CA ALA A 402 13.44 -8.79 6.28
C ALA A 402 14.98 -8.69 6.29
N GLU A 403 15.68 -9.82 6.24
CA GLU A 403 17.14 -9.88 6.11
C GLU A 403 17.63 -9.21 4.82
N LEU A 404 16.92 -9.38 3.69
CA LEU A 404 17.25 -8.65 2.46
C LEU A 404 17.17 -7.12 2.66
N GLY A 405 16.22 -6.64 3.47
CA GLY A 405 16.10 -5.23 3.84
C GLY A 405 17.25 -4.76 4.74
N ILE A 406 17.70 -5.61 5.68
CA ILE A 406 18.82 -5.30 6.58
C ILE A 406 20.16 -5.26 5.84
N LEU A 407 20.37 -6.12 4.84
CA LEU A 407 21.59 -6.13 4.02
C LEU A 407 21.78 -4.84 3.21
N ILE A 408 20.70 -4.13 2.87
CA ILE A 408 20.76 -2.79 2.27
C ILE A 408 21.39 -1.78 3.25
N ALA A 409 21.22 -1.99 4.56
CA ALA A 409 21.84 -1.28 5.69
C ALA A 409 21.50 0.21 5.85
N SER A 410 21.08 0.89 4.79
CA SER A 410 20.72 2.31 4.80
C SER A 410 19.21 2.49 4.97
N LEU A 411 18.79 3.12 6.08
CA LEU A 411 17.38 3.47 6.35
C LEU A 411 16.74 4.27 5.21
N ASP A 412 17.49 5.26 4.70
CA ASP A 412 17.02 6.19 3.67
C ASP A 412 16.74 5.51 2.33
N MET A 413 17.34 4.34 2.07
CA MET A 413 17.12 3.54 0.87
C MET A 413 16.01 2.51 1.04
N VAL A 414 15.83 1.99 2.26
CA VAL A 414 14.75 1.03 2.57
C VAL A 414 13.39 1.72 2.60
N ALA A 415 13.32 2.96 3.13
CA ALA A 415 12.07 3.69 3.31
C ALA A 415 11.26 3.89 2.01
N PRO A 416 11.85 4.32 0.87
CA PRO A 416 11.12 4.43 -0.39
C PRO A 416 10.57 3.10 -0.93
N ILE A 417 11.30 1.99 -0.78
CA ILE A 417 10.86 0.65 -1.22
C ILE A 417 9.59 0.24 -0.47
N LEU A 418 9.63 0.39 0.86
CA LEU A 418 8.51 0.22 1.78
C LEU A 418 7.30 1.09 1.38
N SER A 419 7.54 2.35 1.07
CA SER A 419 6.49 3.30 0.68
C SER A 419 5.75 2.86 -0.58
N MET A 420 6.45 2.27 -1.57
CA MET A 420 5.82 1.75 -2.78
C MET A 420 4.82 0.63 -2.48
N PHE A 421 5.14 -0.32 -1.62
CA PHE A 421 4.22 -1.40 -1.26
C PHE A 421 2.98 -0.90 -0.53
N PHE A 422 3.13 0.06 0.39
CA PHE A 422 1.98 0.65 1.09
C PHE A 422 1.14 1.57 0.20
N LEU A 423 1.76 2.39 -0.66
CA LEU A 423 1.02 3.17 -1.66
C LEU A 423 0.21 2.25 -2.57
N MET A 424 0.78 1.13 -3.03
CA MET A 424 0.09 0.15 -3.86
C MET A 424 -1.10 -0.51 -3.15
N CYS A 425 -0.93 -0.88 -1.88
CA CYS A 425 -2.00 -1.41 -1.05
C CYS A 425 -3.16 -0.39 -0.93
N TYR A 426 -2.84 0.88 -0.65
CA TYR A 426 -3.84 1.95 -0.54
C TYR A 426 -4.49 2.30 -1.88
N LEU A 427 -3.74 2.22 -2.99
CA LEU A 427 -4.24 2.41 -4.34
C LEU A 427 -5.34 1.39 -4.66
N PHE A 428 -5.08 0.10 -4.44
CA PHE A 428 -6.08 -0.95 -4.72
C PHE A 428 -7.30 -0.88 -3.82
N VAL A 429 -7.13 -0.58 -2.52
CA VAL A 429 -8.28 -0.38 -1.61
C VAL A 429 -9.17 0.75 -2.11
N ASN A 430 -8.58 1.89 -2.48
CA ASN A 430 -9.32 3.04 -2.98
C ASN A 430 -9.99 2.78 -4.34
N LEU A 431 -9.26 2.15 -5.26
CA LEU A 431 -9.75 1.75 -6.58
C LEU A 431 -10.94 0.79 -6.46
N ALA A 432 -10.80 -0.27 -5.66
CA ALA A 432 -11.84 -1.27 -5.48
C ALA A 432 -13.13 -0.67 -4.92
N CYS A 433 -13.05 0.15 -3.85
CA CYS A 433 -14.23 0.82 -3.30
C CYS A 433 -14.93 1.70 -4.34
N ALA A 434 -14.18 2.50 -5.10
CA ALA A 434 -14.73 3.37 -6.14
C ALA A 434 -15.42 2.57 -7.26
N VAL A 435 -14.75 1.53 -7.77
CA VAL A 435 -15.25 0.68 -8.85
C VAL A 435 -16.48 -0.10 -8.43
N GLN A 436 -16.50 -0.67 -7.23
CA GLN A 436 -17.65 -1.43 -6.72
C GLN A 436 -18.89 -0.57 -6.53
N THR A 437 -18.73 0.65 -6.01
CA THR A 437 -19.85 1.61 -5.92
C THR A 437 -20.33 2.03 -7.31
N LEU A 438 -19.43 2.30 -8.26
CA LEU A 438 -19.80 2.76 -9.60
C LEU A 438 -20.49 1.66 -10.42
N LEU A 439 -20.00 0.42 -10.31
CA LEU A 439 -20.55 -0.74 -11.00
C LEU A 439 -21.81 -1.31 -10.34
N ARG A 440 -22.17 -0.81 -9.14
CA ARG A 440 -23.29 -1.33 -8.33
C ARG A 440 -23.18 -2.84 -8.12
N THR A 441 -22.03 -3.29 -7.64
CA THR A 441 -21.83 -4.71 -7.29
C THR A 441 -22.90 -5.15 -6.27
N PRO A 442 -23.58 -6.30 -6.46
CA PRO A 442 -24.75 -6.68 -5.65
C PRO A 442 -24.52 -6.71 -4.13
N ASN A 443 -23.34 -7.20 -3.72
CA ASN A 443 -22.97 -7.38 -2.31
C ASN A 443 -22.34 -6.13 -1.65
N TRP A 444 -22.23 -5.02 -2.37
CA TRP A 444 -21.59 -3.81 -1.88
C TRP A 444 -22.62 -2.75 -1.50
N ARG A 445 -22.86 -2.62 -0.19
CA ARG A 445 -23.83 -1.66 0.40
C ARG A 445 -23.21 -1.02 1.65
N PRO A 446 -22.19 -0.14 1.49
CA PRO A 446 -21.54 0.51 2.62
C PRO A 446 -22.54 1.39 3.38
N ARG A 447 -22.60 1.22 4.71
CA ARG A 447 -23.51 1.99 5.59
C ARG A 447 -22.86 3.23 6.20
N PHE A 448 -21.58 3.47 5.94
CA PHE A 448 -20.85 4.61 6.49
C PHE A 448 -21.32 5.94 5.88
N LYS A 449 -21.79 6.86 6.73
CA LYS A 449 -22.44 8.13 6.33
C LYS A 449 -21.55 9.07 5.50
N TYR A 450 -20.25 9.12 5.79
CA TYR A 450 -19.31 10.05 5.14
C TYR A 450 -18.60 9.46 3.91
N TYR A 451 -19.04 8.29 3.45
CA TYR A 451 -18.46 7.65 2.27
C TYR A 451 -19.08 8.18 0.98
N HIS A 452 -18.24 8.50 0.00
CA HIS A 452 -18.64 8.77 -1.37
C HIS A 452 -17.58 8.23 -2.34
N TRP A 453 -17.99 7.73 -3.51
CA TRP A 453 -17.06 7.14 -4.49
C TRP A 453 -15.98 8.12 -4.95
N ALA A 454 -16.31 9.41 -5.07
CA ALA A 454 -15.36 10.45 -5.47
C ALA A 454 -14.22 10.65 -4.46
N LEU A 455 -14.46 10.44 -3.16
CA LEU A 455 -13.40 10.51 -2.14
C LEU A 455 -12.41 9.35 -2.29
N SER A 456 -12.91 8.16 -2.63
CA SER A 456 -12.06 6.99 -2.92
C SER A 456 -11.28 7.20 -4.22
N PHE A 457 -11.91 7.75 -5.26
CA PHE A 457 -11.22 8.09 -6.51
C PHE A 457 -10.13 9.16 -6.31
N LEU A 458 -10.40 10.20 -5.53
CA LEU A 458 -9.40 11.20 -5.14
C LEU A 458 -8.23 10.55 -4.38
N GLY A 459 -8.53 9.66 -3.44
CA GLY A 459 -7.51 8.92 -2.70
C GLY A 459 -6.65 8.04 -3.60
N MET A 460 -7.25 7.38 -4.59
CA MET A 460 -6.55 6.61 -5.61
C MET A 460 -5.60 7.50 -6.43
N SER A 461 -6.08 8.64 -6.93
CA SER A 461 -5.27 9.57 -7.72
C SER A 461 -4.08 10.14 -6.95
N ILE A 462 -4.25 10.49 -5.67
CA ILE A 462 -3.16 10.97 -4.82
C ILE A 462 -2.13 9.86 -4.57
N CYS A 463 -2.57 8.61 -4.33
CA CYS A 463 -1.64 7.49 -4.16
C CYS A 463 -0.80 7.27 -5.42
N LEU A 464 -1.44 7.30 -6.60
CA LEU A 464 -0.75 7.14 -7.88
C LEU A 464 0.24 8.28 -8.13
N ALA A 465 -0.16 9.53 -7.88
CA ALA A 465 0.74 10.68 -8.01
C ALA A 465 1.99 10.55 -7.11
N LEU A 466 1.81 10.19 -5.83
CA LEU A 466 2.92 10.02 -4.89
C LEU A 466 3.88 8.89 -5.30
N MET A 467 3.37 7.80 -5.87
CA MET A 467 4.22 6.72 -6.40
C MET A 467 5.11 7.20 -7.53
N PHE A 468 4.54 7.87 -8.54
CA PHE A 468 5.31 8.36 -9.69
C PHE A 468 6.29 9.46 -9.31
N ILE A 469 5.91 10.31 -8.36
CA ILE A 469 6.76 11.38 -7.82
C ILE A 469 7.98 10.81 -7.10
N SER A 470 7.80 9.76 -6.28
CA SER A 470 8.90 9.19 -5.50
C SER A 470 9.87 8.40 -6.38
N SER A 471 9.37 7.47 -7.19
CA SER A 471 10.18 6.77 -8.20
C SER A 471 9.28 6.14 -9.26
N TRP A 472 9.27 6.75 -10.44
CA TRP A 472 8.45 6.31 -11.56
C TRP A 472 8.80 4.88 -12.05
N TYR A 473 10.07 4.51 -12.05
CA TYR A 473 10.51 3.19 -12.52
C TYR A 473 10.14 2.08 -11.53
N TYR A 474 10.33 2.29 -10.22
CA TYR A 474 9.86 1.34 -9.20
C TYR A 474 8.33 1.25 -9.20
N ALA A 475 7.63 2.37 -9.41
CA ALA A 475 6.18 2.39 -9.51
C ALA A 475 5.66 1.53 -10.67
N LEU A 476 6.25 1.64 -11.87
CA LEU A 476 5.86 0.84 -13.03
C LEU A 476 6.08 -0.66 -12.79
N VAL A 477 7.24 -1.04 -12.24
CA VAL A 477 7.55 -2.44 -11.92
C VAL A 477 6.58 -2.99 -10.86
N ALA A 478 6.31 -2.22 -9.79
CA ALA A 478 5.39 -2.64 -8.73
C ALA A 478 3.95 -2.80 -9.24
N MET A 479 3.46 -1.89 -10.09
CA MET A 479 2.14 -2.01 -10.71
C MET A 479 2.04 -3.22 -11.64
N LEU A 480 3.09 -3.50 -12.41
CA LEU A 480 3.14 -4.69 -13.28
C LEU A 480 3.06 -5.97 -12.45
N ILE A 481 3.88 -6.10 -11.42
CA ILE A 481 3.89 -7.27 -10.52
C ILE A 481 2.53 -7.46 -9.87
N ALA A 482 1.93 -6.39 -9.33
CA ALA A 482 0.63 -6.50 -8.69
C ALA A 482 -0.50 -6.83 -9.67
N GLY A 483 -0.45 -6.31 -10.90
CA GLY A 483 -1.38 -6.67 -11.98
C GLY A 483 -1.27 -8.13 -12.37
N MET A 484 -0.05 -8.68 -12.46
CA MET A 484 0.18 -10.10 -12.71
C MET A 484 -0.37 -10.96 -11.57
N ILE A 485 -0.15 -10.57 -10.31
CA ILE A 485 -0.70 -11.27 -9.14
C ILE A 485 -2.23 -11.26 -9.17
N TYR A 486 -2.86 -10.10 -9.43
CA TYR A 486 -4.31 -9.98 -9.53
C TYR A 486 -4.87 -10.92 -10.61
N LYS A 487 -4.29 -10.89 -11.82
CA LYS A 487 -4.73 -11.74 -12.94
C LYS A 487 -4.51 -13.23 -12.67
N TYR A 488 -3.41 -13.58 -12.01
CA TYR A 488 -3.11 -14.95 -11.63
C TYR A 488 -4.16 -15.49 -10.63
N ILE A 489 -4.53 -14.69 -9.63
CA ILE A 489 -5.57 -15.05 -8.66
C ILE A 489 -6.93 -15.24 -9.35
N GLU A 490 -7.30 -14.31 -10.24
CA GLU A 490 -8.55 -14.38 -11.00
C GLU A 490 -8.63 -15.68 -11.83
N TYR A 491 -7.52 -16.06 -12.48
CA TYR A 491 -7.42 -17.30 -13.25
C TYR A 491 -7.59 -18.55 -12.39
N GLN A 492 -6.88 -18.63 -11.26
CA GLN A 492 -6.98 -19.76 -10.33
C GLN A 492 -8.36 -19.87 -9.66
N GLY A 493 -8.99 -18.73 -9.36
CA GLY A 493 -10.37 -18.69 -8.87
C GLY A 493 -11.35 -19.26 -9.89
N ALA A 494 -11.21 -18.86 -11.15
CA ALA A 494 -12.04 -19.38 -12.24
C ALA A 494 -11.83 -20.89 -12.48
N GLU A 495 -10.59 -21.37 -12.46
CA GLU A 495 -10.25 -22.78 -12.60
C GLU A 495 -10.88 -23.63 -11.50
N LYS A 496 -10.85 -23.15 -10.25
CA LYS A 496 -11.42 -23.87 -9.11
C LYS A 496 -12.94 -23.88 -9.09
N GLU A 497 -13.59 -22.79 -9.46
CA GLU A 497 -15.06 -22.70 -9.47
C GLU A 497 -15.69 -23.45 -10.65
N TRP A 498 -15.05 -23.41 -11.82
CA TRP A 498 -15.65 -23.85 -13.08
C TRP A 498 -14.92 -25.04 -13.74
N GLY A 499 -13.83 -25.52 -13.13
CA GLY A 499 -13.01 -26.65 -13.61
C GLY A 499 -12.01 -26.28 -14.71
N ASP A 500 -12.23 -25.19 -15.45
CA ASP A 500 -11.34 -24.66 -16.49
C ASP A 500 -11.16 -23.15 -16.30
N GLY A 501 -9.92 -22.68 -16.24
CA GLY A 501 -9.61 -21.27 -16.00
C GLY A 501 -10.12 -20.32 -17.09
N ILE A 502 -9.87 -20.62 -18.37
CA ILE A 502 -10.22 -19.67 -19.46
C ILE A 502 -11.74 -19.63 -19.66
N ARG A 503 -12.36 -20.81 -19.75
CA ARG A 503 -13.82 -20.90 -19.87
C ARG A 503 -14.50 -20.38 -18.60
N GLY A 504 -13.95 -20.66 -17.42
CA GLY A 504 -14.44 -20.18 -16.14
C GLY A 504 -14.48 -18.66 -16.04
N LEU A 505 -13.46 -17.96 -16.54
CA LEU A 505 -13.45 -16.49 -16.59
C LEU A 505 -14.63 -15.94 -17.40
N SER A 506 -14.89 -16.54 -18.57
CA SER A 506 -16.03 -16.14 -19.41
C SER A 506 -17.39 -16.40 -18.74
N LEU A 507 -17.52 -17.54 -18.05
CA LEU A 507 -18.74 -17.92 -17.32
C LEU A 507 -18.98 -17.02 -16.10
N SER A 508 -17.93 -16.70 -15.34
CA SER A 508 -18.01 -15.78 -14.21
C SER A 508 -18.42 -14.37 -14.66
N ALA A 509 -17.82 -13.86 -15.75
CA ALA A 509 -18.20 -12.58 -16.34
C ALA A 509 -19.66 -12.57 -16.82
N ALA A 510 -20.12 -13.64 -17.48
CA ALA A 510 -21.51 -13.78 -17.92
C ALA A 510 -22.49 -13.80 -16.74
N ARG A 511 -22.21 -14.61 -15.70
CA ARG A 511 -23.03 -14.68 -14.49
C ARG A 511 -23.13 -13.31 -13.80
N TYR A 512 -21.99 -12.63 -13.64
CA TYR A 512 -21.95 -11.30 -13.01
C TYR A 512 -22.79 -10.28 -13.79
N ALA A 513 -22.69 -10.27 -15.12
CA ALA A 513 -23.50 -9.40 -15.96
C ALA A 513 -25.00 -9.71 -15.87
N LEU A 514 -25.39 -10.98 -15.80
CA LEU A 514 -26.79 -11.41 -15.68
C LEU A 514 -27.42 -11.03 -14.34
N LEU A 515 -26.73 -11.26 -13.23
CA LEU A 515 -27.21 -10.86 -11.90
C LEU A 515 -27.42 -9.34 -11.81
N ARG A 516 -26.53 -8.57 -12.44
CA ARG A 516 -26.65 -7.11 -12.49
C ARG A 516 -27.82 -6.64 -13.38
N LEU A 517 -28.15 -7.37 -14.45
CA LEU A 517 -29.29 -7.06 -15.32
C LEU A 517 -30.63 -7.27 -14.61
N GLU A 518 -30.68 -8.09 -13.57
CA GLU A 518 -31.89 -8.32 -12.76
C GLU A 518 -32.18 -7.15 -11.81
N GLU A 519 -31.13 -6.46 -11.33
CA GLU A 519 -31.24 -5.27 -10.48
C GLU A 519 -31.50 -3.99 -11.30
N GLY A 520 -32.75 -3.79 -11.72
CA GLY A 520 -33.22 -2.51 -12.24
C GLY A 520 -34.48 -2.63 -13.11
N PRO A 521 -35.36 -1.62 -13.15
CA PRO A 521 -36.52 -1.65 -14.03
C PRO A 521 -36.04 -1.66 -15.50
N PRO A 522 -36.59 -2.52 -16.37
CA PRO A 522 -36.29 -2.47 -17.79
C PRO A 522 -36.60 -1.06 -18.32
N HIS A 523 -35.67 -0.47 -19.05
CA HIS A 523 -35.84 0.89 -19.58
C HIS A 523 -37.03 0.96 -20.54
N THR A 524 -38.13 1.57 -20.10
CA THR A 524 -39.41 1.63 -20.83
C THR A 524 -39.38 2.55 -22.05
N LYS A 525 -38.45 3.52 -22.11
CA LYS A 525 -38.43 4.55 -23.17
C LYS A 525 -37.70 4.12 -24.46
N ASN A 526 -36.80 3.14 -24.40
CA ASN A 526 -36.02 2.69 -25.55
C ASN A 526 -36.26 1.19 -25.78
N TRP A 527 -37.41 0.85 -26.36
CA TRP A 527 -37.70 -0.53 -26.75
C TRP A 527 -36.75 -0.98 -27.87
N ARG A 528 -36.17 -2.18 -27.73
CA ARG A 528 -35.43 -2.86 -28.79
C ARG A 528 -35.92 -4.31 -28.90
N PRO A 529 -36.15 -4.83 -30.11
CA PRO A 529 -36.63 -6.20 -30.28
C PRO A 529 -35.53 -7.19 -29.88
N GLN A 530 -35.83 -8.10 -28.97
CA GLN A 530 -35.05 -9.29 -28.62
C GLN A 530 -35.84 -10.49 -29.10
N LEU A 531 -35.31 -11.20 -30.10
CA LEU A 531 -36.10 -12.13 -30.90
C LEU A 531 -36.05 -13.55 -30.32
N LEU A 532 -37.20 -14.20 -30.27
CA LEU A 532 -37.34 -15.66 -30.25
C LEU A 532 -37.87 -16.08 -31.62
N VAL A 533 -37.04 -16.72 -32.42
CA VAL A 533 -37.38 -17.20 -33.76
C VAL A 533 -37.80 -18.65 -33.67
N LEU A 534 -39.06 -18.96 -33.92
CA LEU A 534 -39.60 -20.31 -33.90
C LEU A 534 -39.39 -20.96 -35.28
N LEU A 535 -38.54 -21.98 -35.33
CA LEU A 535 -38.28 -22.76 -36.54
C LEU A 535 -39.04 -24.07 -36.51
N LYS A 536 -39.72 -24.35 -37.63
CA LYS A 536 -40.32 -25.65 -37.90
C LYS A 536 -39.30 -26.55 -38.59
N LEU A 537 -39.12 -27.75 -38.05
CA LEU A 537 -38.33 -28.82 -38.66
C LEU A 537 -39.27 -29.71 -39.49
N ASP A 538 -38.74 -30.24 -40.59
CA ASP A 538 -39.38 -31.32 -41.36
C ASP A 538 -39.05 -32.68 -40.73
N GLU A 539 -39.65 -33.77 -41.25
CA GLU A 539 -39.49 -35.14 -40.73
C GLU A 539 -38.03 -35.61 -40.77
N ASP A 540 -37.24 -35.13 -41.74
CA ASP A 540 -35.80 -35.39 -41.85
C ASP A 540 -34.94 -34.44 -40.97
N LEU A 541 -35.51 -33.75 -39.99
CA LEU A 541 -34.83 -32.79 -39.09
C LEU A 541 -34.18 -31.58 -39.79
N HIS A 542 -34.62 -31.27 -41.01
CA HIS A 542 -34.16 -30.09 -41.77
C HIS A 542 -35.04 -28.87 -41.49
N VAL A 543 -34.45 -27.67 -41.57
CA VAL A 543 -35.18 -26.41 -41.37
C VAL A 543 -36.08 -26.11 -42.58
N LYS A 544 -37.40 -26.15 -42.37
CA LYS A 544 -38.40 -25.96 -43.45
C LYS A 544 -38.35 -24.55 -44.07
N TYR A 545 -38.13 -23.53 -43.24
CA TYR A 545 -38.16 -22.12 -43.64
C TYR A 545 -36.86 -21.38 -43.28
N PRO A 546 -35.76 -21.61 -44.00
CA PRO A 546 -34.46 -21.01 -43.66
C PRO A 546 -34.43 -19.49 -43.81
N ARG A 547 -35.27 -18.92 -44.70
CA ARG A 547 -35.36 -17.46 -44.91
C ARG A 547 -35.79 -16.67 -43.67
N LEU A 548 -36.39 -17.34 -42.67
CA LEU A 548 -36.72 -16.71 -41.38
C LEU A 548 -35.44 -16.31 -40.63
N LEU A 549 -34.37 -17.12 -40.74
CA LEU A 549 -33.05 -16.81 -40.19
C LEU A 549 -32.42 -15.63 -40.92
N THR A 550 -32.50 -15.59 -42.26
CA THR A 550 -32.02 -14.45 -43.06
C THR A 550 -32.74 -13.15 -42.64
N PHE A 551 -34.06 -13.19 -42.45
CA PHE A 551 -34.84 -12.04 -41.98
C PHE A 551 -34.42 -11.61 -40.57
N ALA A 552 -34.25 -12.55 -39.64
CA ALA A 552 -33.78 -12.27 -38.29
C ALA A 552 -32.37 -11.63 -38.31
N SER A 553 -31.47 -12.13 -39.17
CA SER A 553 -30.13 -11.61 -39.40
C SER A 553 -30.17 -10.15 -39.88
N GLN A 554 -31.01 -9.84 -40.86
CA GLN A 554 -31.18 -8.49 -41.40
C GLN A 554 -31.80 -7.53 -40.37
N LEU A 555 -32.83 -7.98 -39.65
CA LEU A 555 -33.51 -7.16 -38.63
C LEU A 555 -32.58 -6.79 -37.47
N LYS A 556 -31.69 -7.70 -37.09
CA LYS A 556 -30.77 -7.53 -35.94
C LYS A 556 -29.40 -7.00 -36.32
N ALA A 557 -28.98 -7.16 -37.57
CA ALA A 557 -27.66 -6.81 -38.08
C ALA A 557 -26.52 -7.29 -37.15
N GLY A 558 -26.68 -8.48 -36.56
CA GLY A 558 -25.71 -9.09 -35.63
C GLY A 558 -25.62 -8.47 -34.23
N LYS A 559 -26.57 -7.60 -33.81
CA LYS A 559 -26.57 -6.94 -32.50
C LYS A 559 -27.76 -7.33 -31.63
N GLY A 560 -27.56 -7.52 -30.33
CA GLY A 560 -28.62 -7.87 -29.38
C GLY A 560 -28.88 -9.37 -29.28
N LEU A 561 -29.93 -9.75 -28.55
CA LEU A 561 -30.29 -11.14 -28.28
C LEU A 561 -31.19 -11.70 -29.39
N THR A 562 -30.79 -12.84 -29.92
CA THR A 562 -31.58 -13.68 -30.82
C THR A 562 -31.52 -15.10 -30.28
N ILE A 563 -32.68 -15.69 -29.99
CA ILE A 563 -32.82 -17.09 -29.58
C ILE A 563 -33.59 -17.78 -30.69
N ILE A 564 -33.13 -18.94 -31.13
CA ILE A 564 -33.82 -19.77 -32.11
C ILE A 564 -34.37 -20.99 -31.38
N GLY A 565 -35.69 -21.08 -31.35
CA GLY A 565 -36.43 -22.16 -30.71
C GLY A 565 -36.95 -23.16 -31.73
N SER A 566 -36.82 -24.45 -31.44
CA SER A 566 -37.52 -25.49 -32.22
C SER A 566 -38.07 -26.58 -31.31
N VAL A 567 -39.16 -27.21 -31.76
CA VAL A 567 -39.85 -28.26 -31.02
C VAL A 567 -39.87 -29.54 -31.86
N ILE A 568 -39.36 -30.62 -31.29
CA ILE A 568 -39.44 -31.96 -31.86
C ILE A 568 -40.57 -32.71 -31.15
N GLN A 569 -41.48 -33.29 -31.94
CA GLN A 569 -42.57 -34.07 -31.40
C GLN A 569 -42.09 -35.49 -31.08
N GLY A 570 -42.12 -35.88 -29.81
CA GLY A 570 -41.65 -37.21 -29.40
C GLY A 570 -41.47 -37.34 -27.90
N ASN A 571 -40.95 -38.50 -27.47
CA ASN A 571 -40.57 -38.77 -26.10
C ASN A 571 -39.06 -38.50 -25.92
N PHE A 572 -38.70 -37.65 -24.96
CA PHE A 572 -37.31 -37.22 -24.76
C PHE A 572 -36.31 -38.38 -24.54
N LEU A 573 -36.74 -39.46 -23.88
CA LEU A 573 -35.87 -40.62 -23.60
C LEU A 573 -35.41 -41.35 -24.87
N GLU A 574 -36.24 -41.34 -25.92
CA GLU A 574 -35.96 -42.00 -27.19
C GLU A 574 -35.33 -41.02 -28.19
N THR A 575 -35.84 -39.79 -28.22
CA THR A 575 -35.50 -38.76 -29.23
C THR A 575 -34.33 -37.84 -28.82
N TYR A 576 -33.60 -38.16 -27.74
CA TYR A 576 -32.48 -37.32 -27.27
C TYR A 576 -31.37 -37.14 -28.33
N GLY A 577 -30.99 -38.23 -29.01
CA GLY A 577 -29.95 -38.18 -30.03
C GLY A 577 -30.35 -37.33 -31.25
N GLU A 578 -31.61 -37.44 -31.67
CA GLU A 578 -32.17 -36.62 -32.75
C GLU A 578 -32.24 -35.14 -32.37
N ALA A 579 -32.57 -34.82 -31.11
CA ALA A 579 -32.58 -33.45 -30.63
C ALA A 579 -31.19 -32.80 -30.67
N GLN A 580 -30.14 -33.52 -30.29
CA GLN A 580 -28.75 -33.03 -30.41
C GLN A 580 -28.33 -32.84 -31.86
N ALA A 581 -28.69 -33.78 -32.74
CA ALA A 581 -28.40 -33.67 -34.18
C ALA A 581 -29.11 -32.46 -34.80
N ALA A 582 -30.39 -32.27 -34.49
CA ALA A 582 -31.18 -31.12 -34.93
C ALA A 582 -30.60 -29.79 -34.44
N GLU A 583 -30.15 -29.73 -33.18
CA GLU A 583 -29.49 -28.54 -32.63
C GLU A 583 -28.23 -28.17 -33.41
N GLN A 584 -27.42 -29.16 -33.80
CA GLN A 584 -26.22 -28.94 -34.59
C GLN A 584 -26.55 -28.49 -36.02
N THR A 585 -27.58 -29.07 -36.65
CA THR A 585 -28.08 -28.65 -37.96
C THR A 585 -28.56 -27.19 -37.94
N ILE A 586 -29.29 -26.80 -36.89
CA ILE A 586 -29.75 -25.42 -36.72
C ILE A 586 -28.56 -24.48 -36.51
N LYS A 587 -27.57 -24.85 -35.67
CA LYS A 587 -26.35 -24.05 -35.46
C LYS A 587 -25.57 -23.84 -36.76
N ASN A 588 -25.38 -24.88 -37.56
CA ASN A 588 -24.73 -24.76 -38.87
C ASN A 588 -25.50 -23.80 -39.79
N MET A 589 -26.83 -23.86 -39.78
CA MET A 589 -27.66 -22.95 -40.59
C MET A 589 -27.62 -21.50 -40.07
N MET A 590 -27.52 -21.31 -38.74
CA MET A 590 -27.30 -19.99 -38.15
C MET A 590 -26.00 -19.36 -38.62
N ASP A 591 -24.92 -20.14 -38.71
CA ASP A 591 -23.62 -19.66 -39.17
C ASP A 591 -23.65 -19.28 -40.67
N ILE A 592 -24.31 -20.09 -41.50
CA ILE A 592 -24.50 -19.81 -42.93
C ILE A 592 -25.27 -18.50 -43.13
N GLU A 593 -26.36 -18.30 -42.39
CA GLU A 593 -27.23 -17.12 -42.45
C GLU A 593 -26.69 -15.92 -41.62
N LYS A 594 -25.51 -16.09 -41.01
CA LYS A 594 -24.81 -15.10 -40.17
C LYS A 594 -25.63 -14.60 -38.98
N VAL A 595 -26.49 -15.45 -38.41
CA VAL A 595 -27.28 -15.14 -37.21
C VAL A 595 -26.44 -15.39 -35.96
N LYS A 596 -26.06 -14.31 -35.26
CA LYS A 596 -25.42 -14.41 -33.94
C LYS A 596 -26.50 -14.57 -32.86
N GLY A 597 -26.57 -15.74 -32.25
CA GLY A 597 -27.60 -16.05 -31.25
C GLY A 597 -27.40 -17.38 -30.55
N PHE A 598 -28.42 -17.80 -29.82
CA PHE A 598 -28.47 -19.08 -29.12
C PHE A 598 -29.49 -20.01 -29.76
N CYS A 599 -29.21 -21.31 -29.80
CA CYS A 599 -30.15 -22.34 -30.25
C CYS A 599 -30.73 -23.06 -29.04
N GLN A 600 -32.04 -23.29 -29.05
CA GLN A 600 -32.76 -24.04 -28.02
C GLN A 600 -33.72 -25.02 -28.70
N VAL A 601 -33.48 -26.32 -28.55
CA VAL A 601 -34.37 -27.37 -29.05
C VAL A 601 -35.04 -28.07 -27.88
N VAL A 602 -36.35 -28.25 -27.95
CA VAL A 602 -37.16 -28.91 -26.91
C VAL A 602 -37.89 -30.10 -27.51
N VAL A 603 -37.85 -31.24 -26.84
CA VAL A 603 -38.65 -32.42 -27.20
C VAL A 603 -39.93 -32.40 -26.36
N ALA A 604 -41.09 -32.48 -27.00
CA ALA A 604 -42.38 -32.49 -26.33
C ALA A 604 -43.36 -33.46 -26.99
N ASN A 605 -44.23 -34.09 -26.18
CA ASN A 605 -45.26 -34.99 -26.70
C ASN A 605 -46.24 -34.28 -27.65
N LYS A 606 -46.54 -33.01 -27.37
CA LYS A 606 -47.36 -32.15 -28.22
C LYS A 606 -46.60 -30.89 -28.58
N VAL A 607 -46.58 -30.57 -29.88
CA VAL A 607 -45.90 -29.38 -30.41
C VAL A 607 -46.39 -28.09 -29.76
N ARG A 608 -47.71 -27.95 -29.57
CA ARG A 608 -48.33 -26.77 -28.93
C ARG A 608 -47.82 -26.53 -27.51
N GLU A 609 -47.70 -27.59 -26.70
CA GLU A 609 -47.20 -27.49 -25.33
C GLU A 609 -45.71 -27.10 -25.33
N GLY A 610 -44.91 -27.71 -26.21
CA GLY A 610 -43.50 -27.36 -26.38
C GLY A 610 -43.28 -25.90 -26.79
N ILE A 611 -44.08 -25.37 -27.73
CA ILE A 611 -43.98 -23.97 -28.16
C ILE A 611 -44.37 -23.02 -27.02
N ALA A 612 -45.45 -23.31 -26.29
CA ALA A 612 -45.85 -22.53 -25.12
C ALA A 612 -44.73 -22.48 -24.07
N HIS A 613 -44.05 -23.61 -23.80
CA HIS A 613 -42.92 -23.66 -22.88
C HIS A 613 -41.72 -22.86 -23.39
N LEU A 614 -41.37 -22.92 -24.68
CA LEU A 614 -40.32 -22.10 -25.27
C LEU A 614 -40.60 -20.60 -25.09
N ILE A 615 -41.82 -20.15 -25.37
CA ILE A 615 -42.21 -18.74 -25.23
C ILE A 615 -42.13 -18.27 -23.77
N GLN A 616 -42.43 -19.13 -22.80
CA GLN A 616 -42.44 -18.72 -21.39
C GLN A 616 -41.06 -18.83 -20.71
N SER A 617 -40.23 -19.79 -21.13
CA SER A 617 -39.01 -20.16 -20.40
C SER A 617 -37.70 -19.81 -21.13
N CYS A 618 -37.74 -19.33 -22.38
CA CYS A 618 -36.52 -18.95 -23.11
C CYS A 618 -35.85 -17.68 -22.55
N GLY A 619 -34.63 -17.86 -22.06
CA GLY A 619 -33.76 -16.81 -21.54
C GLY A 619 -33.18 -17.16 -20.17
N LEU A 620 -32.36 -16.28 -19.62
CA LEU A 620 -31.82 -16.43 -18.28
C LEU A 620 -31.88 -15.09 -17.55
N GLY A 621 -32.69 -15.01 -16.48
CA GLY A 621 -32.89 -13.80 -15.69
C GLY A 621 -33.33 -12.60 -16.52
N GLY A 622 -32.56 -11.50 -16.46
CA GLY A 622 -32.81 -10.27 -17.24
C GLY A 622 -32.60 -10.40 -18.75
N MET A 623 -31.89 -11.45 -19.22
CA MET A 623 -31.59 -11.68 -20.63
C MET A 623 -32.64 -12.61 -21.25
N LYS A 624 -33.79 -12.03 -21.62
CA LYS A 624 -34.94 -12.72 -22.20
C LYS A 624 -35.40 -12.08 -23.51
N HIS A 625 -36.10 -12.88 -24.31
CA HIS A 625 -36.77 -12.40 -25.52
C HIS A 625 -37.98 -11.51 -25.17
N ASN A 626 -38.38 -10.66 -26.10
CA ASN A 626 -39.58 -9.81 -25.98
C ASN A 626 -40.43 -9.76 -27.26
N THR A 627 -39.96 -10.43 -28.32
CA THR A 627 -40.63 -10.48 -29.62
C THR A 627 -40.52 -11.91 -30.13
N VAL A 628 -41.65 -12.52 -30.48
CA VAL A 628 -41.68 -13.85 -31.11
C VAL A 628 -41.80 -13.67 -32.62
N VAL A 629 -40.99 -14.41 -33.38
CA VAL A 629 -40.99 -14.40 -34.84
C VAL A 629 -41.29 -15.82 -35.30
N LEU A 630 -42.38 -15.98 -36.03
CA LEU A 630 -42.84 -17.27 -36.55
C LEU A 630 -43.23 -17.15 -38.03
N GLY A 631 -43.11 -18.26 -38.76
CA GLY A 631 -43.52 -18.34 -40.15
C GLY A 631 -45.04 -18.46 -40.30
N TRP A 632 -45.60 -17.89 -41.36
CA TRP A 632 -47.00 -18.08 -41.71
C TRP A 632 -47.29 -19.55 -42.09
N PRO A 633 -48.38 -20.17 -41.61
CA PRO A 633 -48.73 -21.55 -41.93
C PRO A 633 -49.26 -21.64 -43.37
N TYR A 634 -48.37 -21.78 -44.34
CA TYR A 634 -48.74 -21.98 -45.75
C TYR A 634 -49.53 -23.28 -45.93
N GLY A 635 -50.55 -23.26 -46.79
CA GLY A 635 -51.37 -24.44 -47.11
C GLY A 635 -52.48 -24.76 -46.09
N TRP A 636 -52.72 -23.92 -45.08
CA TRP A 636 -53.71 -24.19 -44.03
C TRP A 636 -55.15 -24.37 -44.52
N ARG A 637 -55.52 -23.78 -45.66
CA ARG A 637 -56.83 -23.96 -46.31
C ARG A 637 -56.94 -25.23 -47.15
N GLN A 638 -55.80 -25.81 -47.52
CA GLN A 638 -55.68 -26.95 -48.44
C GLN A 638 -55.46 -28.26 -47.69
N SER A 639 -54.91 -28.20 -46.47
CA SER A 639 -54.77 -29.37 -45.58
C SER A 639 -56.10 -29.68 -44.88
N GLU A 640 -56.56 -30.93 -44.94
CA GLU A 640 -57.73 -31.41 -44.20
C GLU A 640 -57.53 -31.36 -42.67
N ASP A 641 -56.27 -31.33 -42.22
CA ASP A 641 -55.92 -31.36 -40.80
C ASP A 641 -56.11 -29.99 -40.12
N PRO A 642 -57.06 -29.84 -39.18
CA PRO A 642 -57.29 -28.57 -38.50
C PRO A 642 -56.19 -28.20 -37.50
N ARG A 643 -55.24 -29.12 -37.24
CA ARG A 643 -54.17 -28.93 -36.26
C ARG A 643 -53.19 -27.82 -36.67
N SER A 644 -52.94 -27.64 -37.97
CA SER A 644 -51.95 -26.69 -38.50
C SER A 644 -52.28 -25.23 -38.16
N TRP A 645 -53.50 -24.77 -38.49
CA TRP A 645 -53.94 -23.40 -38.20
C TRP A 645 -54.36 -23.20 -36.74
N LYS A 646 -54.91 -24.24 -36.07
CA LYS A 646 -55.24 -24.16 -34.64
C LYS A 646 -53.99 -24.01 -33.76
N THR A 647 -52.88 -24.61 -34.16
CA THR A 647 -51.60 -24.43 -33.44
C THR A 647 -51.11 -22.99 -33.60
N PHE A 648 -51.13 -22.43 -34.82
CA PHE A 648 -50.79 -21.03 -35.07
C PHE A 648 -51.68 -20.05 -34.29
N ILE A 649 -53.00 -20.26 -34.23
CA ILE A 649 -53.89 -19.41 -33.41
C ILE A 649 -53.57 -19.55 -31.92
N GLY A 650 -53.25 -20.75 -31.44
CA GLY A 650 -52.90 -20.99 -30.05
C GLY A 650 -51.53 -20.45 -29.62
N GLU A 651 -50.74 -19.91 -30.55
CA GLU A 651 -49.46 -19.24 -30.31
C GLU A 651 -49.61 -17.72 -30.12
N PHE A 652 -50.77 -17.15 -30.49
CA PHE A 652 -51.20 -15.78 -30.15
C PHE A 652 -52.03 -15.79 -28.86
#